data_AF-A0AAE2QRR4-F1
#
_entry.id   AF-A0AAE2QRR4-F1
#
_cell.length_a   1.000
_cell.length_b   1.000
_cell.length_c   1.000
_cell.angle_alpha   90.00
_cell.angle_beta   90.00
_cell.angle_gamma   90.00
#
_symmetry.space_group_name_H-M   'P 1'
#
loop_
_entity.id
_entity.type
_entity.pdbx_description
1 polymer ?
#
loop_
_entity_poly.entity_id
_entity_poly.type
_entity_poly.pdbx_seq_one_letter_code
_entity_poly.pdbx_strand_id
1 'polypeptide(L)'
;MPPPPTEVPRLDLAPKLQRPLSLWNPLDYLRLLYWVFYFPQALRWYVDTFGGGYVPSNQMNWRKVLEILRDNPVQRQLLLQGVFLTVVTPLLLSWGLEQIGVPIVWGGVAYGVALGVALGVAFGVALGVAYGVALGVAFGVAGGVAGGVAGGVALGVAYGVAYGVALGVAYGVAGGVAGGVAYGVAFGVAFGVALGVAYGVAFGVTGGVAGGVAFLRPDSYLIGIFTRFPKKIWLSPAAVTPLSIPWVGPALKRWLKNDWELGVNNINELLAYSLQFVPVVQTVNDLLARLPNDQIIYRISKLAEHPFDWNLIRLASAHFYPRPLKGQLRTDTPAHATAAGFWLLHAHSPAAASQAFAVVRDCLYGEEMHVLAVSLALFKTAEDVSAIAAIEPPNFPASPFLRPVTWRALQRFCHVISDTKTVVGSVSRTARAFASNRALGELKHILNNVQEVPEAERQLVEAIAKQWRNALLDVATSVGEETLDQPVRNPYVVGDPVEGELFVGREDILRQLEELWLMGRQMQSVVLYGHRRMGKTSILRNAAKTVGSGLRLVYVNMLRSASAESISDVLMAITDEISETLDVPAPSDRELMEQPTRTFDRYLKRVIEGLADTETLIIAIDEFEKIEALIEAGKLTPDFIAYLRGLMQMSPRLGFAFAGLHTLEEMTQDYFNPFFASVIPIRVGFLQPGAVQQLLANPDPEFPLDYRREALDRISQLTTGQPYLTQLVGFQLVRRFNDQVFEQKRSRENVFTVEDVEIVTEAPEFFNRGRYYFTGIWDQAGRDEPQQQLILQRLAPHRSGLSLQDLQNQTQLEKDALNAALNVLQRHDVVQVRDDQARIIVELFRRWLLRQG
;
A
#
# COMPACT_ATOMS: atom_id res chain seq x y z
N MET A 1 21.03 -21.68 7.27
CA MET A 1 22.08 -21.54 6.26
C MET A 1 21.43 -21.40 4.89
N PRO A 2 21.91 -20.47 4.05
CA PRO A 2 21.47 -20.34 2.68
C PRO A 2 21.81 -21.61 1.86
N PRO A 3 21.11 -21.87 0.75
CA PRO A 3 21.42 -22.99 -0.14
C PRO A 3 22.85 -22.86 -0.69
N PRO A 4 23.55 -23.97 -0.96
CA PRO A 4 24.90 -23.90 -1.51
C PRO A 4 24.89 -23.19 -2.87
N PRO A 5 25.80 -22.23 -3.10
CA PRO A 5 25.88 -21.49 -4.36
C PRO A 5 26.14 -22.45 -5.52
N THR A 6 25.41 -22.26 -6.61
CA THR A 6 25.48 -23.10 -7.83
C THR A 6 26.56 -22.63 -8.81
N GLU A 7 27.08 -21.42 -8.60
CA GLU A 7 28.11 -20.82 -9.45
C GLU A 7 29.51 -21.19 -8.95
N VAL A 8 30.48 -21.18 -9.88
CA VAL A 8 31.91 -21.38 -9.55
C VAL A 8 32.40 -20.10 -8.84
N PRO A 9 33.07 -20.18 -7.67
CA PRO A 9 33.57 -19.00 -6.97
C PRO A 9 34.50 -18.18 -7.87
N ARG A 10 34.45 -16.85 -7.71
CA ARG A 10 35.38 -15.95 -8.39
C ARG A 10 36.74 -15.95 -7.68
N LEU A 11 36.74 -16.19 -6.37
CA LEU A 11 37.94 -16.43 -5.58
C LEU A 11 38.55 -17.77 -5.99
N ASP A 12 39.78 -17.75 -6.48
CA ASP A 12 40.54 -18.93 -6.89
C ASP A 12 40.99 -19.75 -5.66
N LEU A 13 40.02 -20.35 -4.97
CA LEU A 13 40.22 -21.25 -3.83
C LEU A 13 40.68 -22.65 -4.28
N ALA A 14 40.50 -22.97 -5.56
CA ALA A 14 40.88 -24.23 -6.18
C ALA A 14 41.50 -23.96 -7.55
N PRO A 15 42.77 -24.33 -7.80
CA PRO A 15 43.41 -24.06 -9.07
C PRO A 15 42.60 -24.71 -10.19
N LYS A 16 42.07 -23.89 -11.12
CA LYS A 16 41.37 -24.35 -12.32
C LYS A 16 42.32 -25.24 -13.12
N LEU A 17 42.17 -26.55 -12.96
CA LEU A 17 42.97 -27.50 -13.71
C LEU A 17 42.60 -27.39 -15.19
N GLN A 18 43.62 -27.35 -16.04
CA GLN A 18 43.45 -27.44 -17.50
C GLN A 18 43.59 -28.90 -17.99
N ARG A 19 43.96 -29.82 -17.10
CA ARG A 19 44.17 -31.25 -17.38
C ARG A 19 43.61 -32.13 -16.25
N PRO A 20 43.19 -33.37 -16.53
CA PRO A 20 42.83 -34.33 -15.48
C PRO A 20 44.04 -34.68 -14.59
N LEU A 21 43.75 -35.11 -13.35
CA LEU A 21 44.73 -35.58 -12.38
C LEU A 21 45.40 -36.86 -12.89
N SER A 22 46.73 -36.92 -12.79
CA SER A 22 47.51 -38.08 -13.25
C SER A 22 47.85 -39.03 -12.11
N LEU A 23 47.75 -40.33 -12.36
CA LEU A 23 48.19 -41.39 -11.42
C LEU A 23 49.71 -41.37 -11.16
N TRP A 24 50.49 -40.72 -12.02
CA TRP A 24 51.95 -40.75 -11.99
C TRP A 24 52.58 -39.44 -11.52
N ASN A 25 51.78 -38.41 -11.25
CA ASN A 25 52.29 -37.14 -10.77
C ASN A 25 52.07 -36.99 -9.24
N PRO A 26 53.12 -36.99 -8.41
CA PRO A 26 52.98 -36.89 -6.96
C PRO A 26 52.31 -35.58 -6.50
N LEU A 27 52.44 -34.49 -7.27
CA LEU A 27 51.77 -33.21 -6.97
C LEU A 27 50.25 -33.30 -7.09
N ASP A 28 49.74 -34.18 -7.95
CA ASP A 28 48.30 -34.38 -8.13
C ASP A 28 47.70 -35.12 -6.91
N TYR A 29 48.46 -35.99 -6.25
CA TYR A 29 48.08 -36.61 -4.96
C TYR A 29 48.08 -35.62 -3.80
N LEU A 30 49.07 -34.72 -3.73
CA LEU A 30 49.10 -33.64 -2.72
C LEU A 30 47.94 -32.66 -2.92
N ARG A 31 47.59 -32.35 -4.17
CA ARG A 31 46.43 -31.53 -4.51
C ARG A 31 45.12 -32.22 -4.14
N LEU A 32 45.01 -33.54 -4.39
CA LEU A 32 43.86 -34.33 -4.02
C LEU A 32 43.67 -34.35 -2.50
N LEU A 33 44.75 -34.53 -1.73
CA LEU A 33 44.75 -34.40 -0.27
C LEU A 33 44.32 -32.99 0.16
N TYR A 34 44.88 -31.94 -0.45
CA TYR A 34 44.50 -30.56 -0.15
C TYR A 34 42.99 -30.31 -0.36
N TRP A 35 42.42 -30.79 -1.47
CA TRP A 35 40.98 -30.68 -1.71
C TRP A 35 40.17 -31.47 -0.68
N VAL A 36 40.54 -32.71 -0.39
CA VAL A 36 39.84 -33.51 0.63
C VAL A 36 39.86 -32.81 2.00
N PHE A 37 40.99 -32.24 2.40
CA PHE A 37 41.19 -31.68 3.74
C PHE A 37 40.82 -30.21 3.90
N TYR A 38 40.77 -29.41 2.84
CA TYR A 38 40.53 -27.97 2.96
C TYR A 38 39.40 -27.48 2.05
N PHE A 39 39.06 -28.24 1.01
CA PHE A 39 38.14 -27.77 -0.02
C PHE A 39 37.44 -28.91 -0.80
N PRO A 40 36.62 -29.74 -0.12
CA PRO A 40 36.08 -30.97 -0.70
C PRO A 40 35.16 -30.72 -1.90
N GLN A 41 34.64 -29.49 -2.05
CA GLN A 41 33.80 -29.09 -3.18
C GLN A 41 34.56 -29.06 -4.53
N ALA A 42 35.89 -28.86 -4.54
CA ALA A 42 36.68 -28.91 -5.77
C ALA A 42 36.66 -30.29 -6.45
N LEU A 43 36.48 -31.37 -5.69
CA LEU A 43 36.34 -32.71 -6.23
C LEU A 43 35.10 -32.84 -7.11
N ARG A 44 34.00 -32.19 -6.71
CA ARG A 44 32.76 -32.15 -7.50
C ARG A 44 32.98 -31.39 -8.80
N TRP A 45 33.58 -30.21 -8.74
CA TRP A 45 33.88 -29.42 -9.94
C TRP A 45 34.83 -30.14 -10.88
N TYR A 46 35.80 -30.87 -10.33
CA TYR A 46 36.69 -31.71 -11.12
C TYR A 46 35.92 -32.80 -11.89
N VAL A 47 34.97 -33.49 -11.25
CA VAL A 47 34.15 -34.51 -11.91
C VAL A 47 33.12 -33.92 -12.88
N ASP A 48 32.54 -32.77 -12.58
CA ASP A 48 31.65 -32.07 -13.53
C ASP A 48 32.42 -31.57 -14.76
N THR A 49 33.68 -31.14 -14.60
CA THR A 49 34.51 -30.58 -15.69
C THR A 49 35.18 -31.67 -16.54
N PHE A 50 35.75 -32.70 -15.93
CA PHE A 50 36.55 -33.72 -16.62
C PHE A 50 35.88 -35.10 -16.66
N GLY A 51 34.91 -35.34 -15.78
CA GLY A 51 34.27 -36.63 -15.59
C GLY A 51 32.88 -36.75 -16.21
N GLY A 52 32.49 -35.89 -17.16
CA GLY A 52 31.23 -36.05 -17.91
C GLY A 52 29.94 -35.75 -17.15
N GLY A 53 30.03 -35.06 -16.00
CA GLY A 53 28.88 -34.67 -15.20
C GLY A 53 28.32 -35.77 -14.28
N TYR A 54 27.35 -35.36 -13.48
CA TYR A 54 26.85 -36.12 -12.34
C TYR A 54 25.61 -36.98 -12.66
N VAL A 55 25.50 -38.18 -12.08
CA VAL A 55 24.30 -39.03 -12.20
C VAL A 55 23.34 -38.81 -11.00
N PRO A 56 22.06 -38.44 -11.23
CA PRO A 56 21.07 -38.24 -10.17
C PRO A 56 20.96 -39.44 -9.22
N SER A 57 20.88 -39.21 -7.90
CA SER A 57 20.86 -40.27 -6.88
C SER A 57 19.71 -41.27 -7.02
N ASN A 58 18.58 -40.83 -7.56
CA ASN A 58 17.43 -41.66 -7.87
C ASN A 58 17.63 -42.62 -9.06
N GLN A 59 18.68 -42.42 -9.86
CA GLN A 59 19.07 -43.31 -10.97
C GLN A 59 20.29 -44.18 -10.63
N MET A 60 20.84 -44.02 -9.41
CA MET A 60 22.05 -44.72 -9.01
C MET A 60 21.74 -46.12 -8.48
N ASN A 61 22.26 -47.15 -9.14
CA ASN A 61 22.34 -48.50 -8.60
C ASN A 61 23.73 -49.12 -8.85
N TRP A 62 24.01 -50.27 -8.23
CA TRP A 62 25.31 -50.94 -8.32
C TRP A 62 25.77 -51.33 -9.74
N ARG A 63 24.84 -51.64 -10.64
CA ARG A 63 25.12 -51.84 -12.07
C ARG A 63 25.50 -50.53 -12.76
N LYS A 64 24.83 -49.42 -12.42
CA LYS A 64 25.16 -48.08 -12.95
C LYS A 64 26.55 -47.61 -12.48
N VAL A 65 26.92 -47.88 -11.23
CA VAL A 65 28.26 -47.58 -10.70
C VAL A 65 29.34 -48.37 -11.44
N LEU A 66 29.12 -49.66 -11.72
CA LEU A 66 30.03 -50.47 -12.51
C LEU A 66 30.14 -49.99 -13.97
N GLU A 67 29.02 -49.56 -14.57
CA GLU A 67 28.96 -48.97 -15.91
C GLU A 67 29.80 -47.69 -15.98
N ILE A 68 29.64 -46.78 -15.01
CA ILE A 68 30.41 -45.54 -14.90
C ILE A 68 31.92 -45.81 -14.72
N LEU A 69 32.30 -46.77 -13.88
CA LEU A 69 33.71 -47.14 -13.65
C LEU A 69 34.36 -47.80 -14.88
N ARG A 70 33.56 -48.42 -15.75
CA ARG A 70 34.02 -49.02 -17.00
C ARG A 70 34.22 -47.97 -18.09
N ASP A 71 33.25 -47.07 -18.24
CA ASP A 71 33.15 -46.17 -19.39
C ASP A 71 33.86 -44.82 -19.16
N ASN A 72 34.09 -44.42 -17.91
CA ASN A 72 34.69 -43.12 -17.59
C ASN A 72 36.13 -43.23 -17.04
N PRO A 73 37.17 -42.98 -17.86
CA PRO A 73 38.56 -43.16 -17.45
C PRO A 73 38.99 -42.18 -16.34
N VAL A 74 38.42 -40.98 -16.28
CA VAL A 74 38.78 -39.93 -15.30
C VAL A 74 38.27 -40.30 -13.91
N GLN A 75 37.03 -40.76 -13.81
CA GLN A 75 36.44 -41.16 -12.53
C GLN A 75 37.10 -42.44 -11.98
N ARG A 76 37.49 -43.38 -12.88
CA ARG A 76 38.29 -44.55 -12.51
C ARG A 76 39.66 -44.16 -11.96
N GLN A 77 40.36 -43.22 -12.60
CA GLN A 77 41.64 -42.71 -12.12
C GLN A 77 41.52 -42.07 -10.74
N LEU A 78 40.49 -41.25 -10.53
CA LEU A 78 40.23 -40.61 -9.24
C LEU A 78 39.98 -41.64 -8.12
N LEU A 79 39.24 -42.71 -8.41
CA LEU A 79 39.02 -43.81 -7.46
C LEU A 79 40.31 -44.57 -7.15
N LEU A 80 41.13 -44.85 -8.16
CA LEU A 80 42.45 -45.47 -7.98
C LEU A 80 43.39 -44.59 -7.15
N GLN A 81 43.39 -43.27 -7.36
CA GLN A 81 44.15 -42.32 -6.53
C GLN A 81 43.67 -42.33 -5.08
N GLY A 82 42.35 -42.40 -4.85
CA GLY A 82 41.76 -42.54 -3.53
C GLY A 82 42.21 -43.80 -2.81
N VAL A 83 42.15 -44.96 -3.48
CA VAL A 83 42.63 -46.25 -2.94
C VAL A 83 44.14 -46.21 -2.66
N PHE A 84 44.90 -45.58 -3.55
CA PHE A 84 46.34 -45.40 -3.36
C PHE A 84 46.65 -44.53 -2.13
N LEU A 85 45.88 -43.46 -1.89
CA LEU A 85 46.05 -42.61 -0.70
C LEU A 85 45.62 -43.31 0.60
N THR A 86 44.59 -44.16 0.58
CA THR A 86 44.02 -44.75 1.80
C THR A 86 44.63 -46.08 2.19
N VAL A 87 45.08 -46.87 1.22
CA VAL A 87 45.63 -48.22 1.45
C VAL A 87 47.12 -48.24 1.19
N VAL A 88 47.57 -47.77 0.04
CA VAL A 88 48.96 -47.93 -0.39
C VAL A 88 49.90 -46.95 0.32
N THR A 89 49.49 -45.69 0.49
CA THR A 89 50.32 -44.63 1.10
C THR A 89 50.64 -44.92 2.58
N PRO A 90 49.69 -45.32 3.44
CA PRO A 90 50.00 -45.67 4.83
C PRO A 90 50.91 -46.90 4.94
N LEU A 91 50.76 -47.88 4.06
CA LEU A 91 51.63 -49.06 4.00
C LEU A 91 53.06 -48.70 3.57
N LEU A 92 53.20 -47.86 2.54
CA LEU A 92 54.51 -47.39 2.05
C LEU A 92 55.21 -46.45 3.04
N LEU A 93 54.46 -45.54 3.68
CA LEU A 93 55.00 -44.65 4.71
C LEU A 93 55.47 -45.46 5.92
N SER A 94 54.66 -46.43 6.35
CA SER A 94 55.02 -47.34 7.44
C SER A 94 56.26 -48.15 7.08
N TRP A 95 56.29 -48.72 5.87
CA TRP A 95 57.47 -49.43 5.39
C TRP A 95 58.72 -48.54 5.35
N GLY A 96 58.62 -47.31 4.86
CA GLY A 96 59.74 -46.36 4.80
C GLY A 96 60.24 -45.91 6.18
N LEU A 97 59.34 -45.71 7.14
CA LEU A 97 59.68 -45.40 8.53
C LEU A 97 60.41 -46.57 9.22
N GLU A 98 60.04 -47.81 8.89
CA GLU A 98 60.74 -49.01 9.36
C GLU A 98 62.17 -49.07 8.81
N GLN A 99 62.40 -48.68 7.55
CA GLN A 99 63.74 -48.59 6.96
C GLN A 99 64.62 -47.52 7.60
N ILE A 100 64.03 -46.49 8.24
CA ILE A 100 64.74 -45.40 8.94
C ILE A 100 64.88 -45.71 10.45
N GLY A 101 64.50 -46.92 10.89
CA GLY A 101 64.72 -47.42 12.25
C GLY A 101 63.59 -47.12 13.24
N VAL A 102 62.41 -46.71 12.76
CA VAL A 102 61.21 -46.53 13.61
C VAL A 102 60.48 -47.89 13.73
N PRO A 103 60.33 -48.46 14.93
CA PRO A 103 59.64 -49.74 15.10
C PRO A 103 58.14 -49.58 14.86
N ILE A 104 57.58 -50.36 13.93
CA ILE A 104 56.18 -50.26 13.52
C ILE A 104 55.41 -51.53 13.84
N VAL A 105 54.23 -51.37 14.43
CA VAL A 105 53.30 -52.46 14.72
C VAL A 105 52.39 -52.67 13.52
N TRP A 106 52.78 -53.58 12.63
CA TRP A 106 52.03 -53.90 11.40
C TRP A 106 50.58 -54.35 11.65
N GLY A 107 50.30 -54.99 12.79
CA GLY A 107 48.93 -55.32 13.20
C GLY A 107 48.04 -54.09 13.44
N GLY A 108 48.61 -53.00 13.95
CA GLY A 108 47.90 -51.73 14.14
C GLY A 108 47.66 -50.99 12.81
N VAL A 109 48.63 -51.05 11.89
CA VAL A 109 48.49 -50.50 10.53
C VAL A 109 47.43 -51.27 9.73
N ALA A 110 47.47 -52.60 9.76
CA ALA A 110 46.50 -53.46 9.09
C ALA A 110 45.09 -53.28 9.67
N TYR A 111 44.96 -53.20 10.99
CA TYR A 111 43.68 -52.92 11.64
C TYR A 111 43.16 -51.52 11.30
N GLY A 112 44.03 -50.50 11.29
CA GLY A 112 43.68 -49.13 10.89
C GLY A 112 43.20 -49.03 9.44
N VAL A 113 43.90 -49.68 8.50
CA VAL A 113 43.50 -49.72 7.08
C VAL A 113 42.21 -50.53 6.89
N ALA A 114 42.09 -51.71 7.51
CA ALA A 114 40.92 -52.57 7.39
C ALA A 114 39.66 -51.94 8.00
N LEU A 115 39.78 -51.31 9.17
CA LEU A 115 38.68 -50.62 9.85
C LEU A 115 38.30 -49.31 9.12
N GLY A 116 39.28 -48.64 8.51
CA GLY A 116 39.08 -47.53 7.58
C GLY A 116 38.21 -47.94 6.39
N VAL A 117 38.62 -48.98 5.65
CA VAL A 117 37.92 -49.50 4.47
C VAL A 117 36.53 -50.05 4.83
N ALA A 118 36.42 -50.86 5.89
CA ALA A 118 35.17 -51.50 6.29
C ALA A 118 34.07 -50.50 6.69
N LEU A 119 34.43 -49.46 7.46
CA LEU A 119 33.47 -48.42 7.86
C LEU A 119 33.10 -47.49 6.70
N GLY A 120 33.99 -47.30 5.70
CA GLY A 120 33.71 -46.48 4.51
C GLY A 120 32.70 -47.15 3.58
N VAL A 121 32.83 -48.46 3.38
CA VAL A 121 31.87 -49.28 2.62
C VAL A 121 30.52 -49.39 3.38
N ALA A 122 30.55 -49.56 4.70
CA ALA A 122 29.34 -49.70 5.51
C ALA A 122 28.47 -48.44 5.53
N PHE A 123 29.05 -47.24 5.69
CA PHE A 123 28.29 -45.99 5.72
C PHE A 123 27.74 -45.56 4.34
N GLY A 124 28.51 -45.79 3.27
CA GLY A 124 28.08 -45.49 1.90
C GLY A 124 26.89 -46.34 1.43
N VAL A 125 26.85 -47.61 1.84
CA VAL A 125 25.77 -48.54 1.51
C VAL A 125 24.55 -48.34 2.43
N ALA A 126 24.75 -48.10 3.73
CA ALA A 126 23.66 -47.96 4.70
C ALA A 126 22.74 -46.75 4.42
N LEU A 127 23.30 -45.59 4.04
CA LEU A 127 22.50 -44.38 3.77
C LEU A 127 21.77 -44.43 2.42
N GLY A 128 22.33 -45.12 1.41
CA GLY A 128 21.67 -45.32 0.12
C GLY A 128 20.47 -46.27 0.18
N VAL A 129 20.54 -47.30 1.04
CA VAL A 129 19.47 -48.29 1.21
C VAL A 129 18.38 -47.82 2.18
N ALA A 130 18.74 -47.10 3.25
CA ALA A 130 17.78 -46.68 4.28
C ALA A 130 16.66 -45.75 3.75
N TYR A 131 16.98 -44.85 2.80
CA TYR A 131 15.99 -43.91 2.26
C TYR A 131 15.07 -44.49 1.17
N GLY A 132 15.55 -45.49 0.41
CA GLY A 132 14.74 -46.19 -0.60
C GLY A 132 13.71 -47.13 0.01
N VAL A 133 14.00 -47.69 1.19
CA VAL A 133 13.14 -48.66 1.87
C VAL A 133 12.13 -47.97 2.81
N ALA A 134 12.50 -46.84 3.45
CA ALA A 134 11.65 -46.16 4.42
C ALA A 134 10.31 -45.64 3.83
N LEU A 135 10.27 -45.25 2.55
CA LEU A 135 9.04 -44.81 1.89
C LEU A 135 8.17 -45.95 1.34
N GLY A 136 8.74 -47.13 1.10
CA GLY A 136 7.99 -48.31 0.65
C GLY A 136 7.30 -49.08 1.78
N VAL A 137 7.84 -49.04 3.00
CA VAL A 137 7.33 -49.82 4.14
C VAL A 137 6.27 -49.06 4.94
N ALA A 138 6.33 -47.72 4.98
CA ALA A 138 5.41 -46.89 5.75
C ALA A 138 3.93 -47.01 5.30
N PHE A 139 3.66 -47.34 4.03
CA PHE A 139 2.30 -47.57 3.51
C PHE A 139 1.87 -49.04 3.48
N GLY A 140 2.77 -50.00 3.67
CA GLY A 140 2.46 -51.44 3.61
C GLY A 140 2.09 -52.08 4.95
N VAL A 141 2.56 -51.53 6.08
CA VAL A 141 2.46 -52.21 7.40
C VAL A 141 1.32 -51.63 8.27
N ALA A 142 0.81 -50.43 7.96
CA ALA A 142 -0.31 -49.84 8.70
C ALA A 142 -1.65 -50.61 8.55
N GLY A 143 -1.78 -51.47 7.53
CA GLY A 143 -2.92 -52.39 7.38
C GLY A 143 -2.70 -53.78 7.98
N GLY A 144 -1.49 -54.08 8.47
CA GLY A 144 -1.04 -55.40 8.88
C GLY A 144 -1.09 -55.63 10.39
N VAL A 145 -2.29 -55.69 10.97
CA VAL A 145 -2.60 -56.57 12.11
C VAL A 145 -1.92 -56.15 13.44
N ALA A 146 -2.36 -55.13 14.17
CA ALA A 146 -3.70 -54.99 14.78
C ALA A 146 -4.32 -56.28 15.39
N GLY A 147 -3.69 -57.46 15.28
CA GLY A 147 -4.20 -58.75 15.77
C GLY A 147 -3.16 -59.63 16.48
N GLY A 148 -1.86 -59.28 16.48
CA GLY A 148 -0.83 -60.08 17.16
C GLY A 148 -0.63 -59.79 18.65
N VAL A 149 -1.17 -58.67 19.16
CA VAL A 149 -0.85 -58.15 20.50
C VAL A 149 -1.74 -58.75 21.61
N ALA A 150 -2.82 -59.44 21.27
CA ALA A 150 -3.75 -59.99 22.27
C ALA A 150 -3.34 -61.36 22.86
N GLY A 151 -2.34 -62.07 22.32
CA GLY A 151 -2.04 -63.46 22.71
C GLY A 151 -0.78 -63.71 23.55
N GLY A 152 0.25 -62.86 23.51
CA GLY A 152 1.58 -63.21 24.04
C GLY A 152 1.83 -62.91 25.51
N VAL A 153 1.05 -62.00 26.13
CA VAL A 153 1.32 -61.48 27.48
C VAL A 153 0.83 -62.43 28.58
N ALA A 154 0.00 -63.43 28.24
CA ALA A 154 -0.63 -64.33 29.22
C ALA A 154 0.25 -65.48 29.72
N LEU A 155 1.42 -65.78 29.12
CA LEU A 155 2.18 -67.02 29.41
C LEU A 155 3.64 -66.87 29.89
N GLY A 156 4.23 -65.66 29.95
CA GLY A 156 5.64 -65.51 30.38
C GLY A 156 5.86 -65.28 31.88
N VAL A 157 4.88 -64.68 32.56
CA VAL A 157 5.02 -64.18 33.95
C VAL A 157 4.94 -65.30 35.00
N ALA A 158 4.48 -66.49 34.62
CA ALA A 158 4.36 -67.64 35.52
C ALA A 158 5.70 -68.35 35.83
N TYR A 159 6.80 -68.03 35.13
CA TYR A 159 8.12 -68.66 35.32
C TYR A 159 9.21 -67.73 35.87
N GLY A 160 8.82 -66.60 36.44
CA GLY A 160 9.66 -65.92 37.43
C GLY A 160 9.63 -66.66 38.78
N VAL A 161 10.48 -66.25 39.69
CA VAL A 161 10.29 -66.37 41.15
C VAL A 161 10.70 -67.70 41.83
N ALA A 162 10.83 -68.84 41.14
CA ALA A 162 11.17 -70.10 41.84
C ALA A 162 12.67 -70.32 42.19
N TYR A 163 13.63 -69.69 41.50
CA TYR A 163 15.08 -70.00 41.66
C TYR A 163 15.94 -68.84 42.17
N GLY A 164 15.34 -67.93 42.96
CA GLY A 164 16.02 -66.74 43.46
C GLY A 164 16.63 -66.81 44.88
N VAL A 165 16.24 -67.73 45.77
CA VAL A 165 16.43 -67.42 47.22
C VAL A 165 16.96 -68.59 48.09
N ALA A 166 17.20 -69.78 47.54
CA ALA A 166 17.49 -70.95 48.39
C ALA A 166 19.00 -71.29 48.63
N LEU A 167 19.96 -70.62 47.99
CA LEU A 167 21.41 -70.88 48.18
C LEU A 167 22.17 -69.54 48.23
N GLY A 168 21.96 -68.68 49.24
CA GLY A 168 22.34 -68.99 50.63
C GLY A 168 23.87 -68.88 50.72
N VAL A 169 24.46 -67.69 50.90
CA VAL A 169 24.60 -66.98 52.21
C VAL A 169 25.27 -67.85 53.30
N ALA A 170 25.71 -69.08 52.99
CA ALA A 170 26.35 -70.01 53.93
C ALA A 170 27.89 -70.13 53.78
N TYR A 171 28.51 -69.49 52.78
CA TYR A 171 29.97 -69.37 52.65
C TYR A 171 30.31 -67.91 52.26
N GLY A 172 30.34 -66.94 53.17
CA GLY A 172 30.97 -67.01 54.48
C GLY A 172 32.43 -66.54 54.39
N VAL A 173 32.63 -65.25 54.07
CA VAL A 173 33.38 -64.22 54.84
C VAL A 173 34.77 -64.59 55.46
N ALA A 174 35.34 -65.75 55.20
CA ALA A 174 36.64 -66.19 55.73
C ALA A 174 37.77 -66.30 54.67
N GLY A 175 37.48 -66.05 53.39
CA GLY A 175 38.48 -66.08 52.29
C GLY A 175 38.92 -64.69 51.77
N GLY A 176 38.41 -63.61 52.36
CA GLY A 176 38.45 -62.27 51.76
C GLY A 176 39.74 -61.45 51.91
N VAL A 177 40.72 -61.87 52.71
CA VAL A 177 41.87 -60.98 53.03
C VAL A 177 43.24 -61.59 52.73
N ALA A 178 43.36 -62.91 52.55
CA ALA A 178 44.66 -63.54 52.26
C ALA A 178 44.99 -63.69 50.76
N GLY A 179 44.01 -63.65 49.85
CA GLY A 179 44.23 -63.84 48.41
C GLY A 179 44.40 -62.55 47.59
N GLY A 180 43.93 -61.40 48.10
CA GLY A 180 43.81 -60.17 47.32
C GLY A 180 45.13 -59.41 47.08
N VAL A 181 46.11 -59.54 47.97
CA VAL A 181 47.32 -58.69 47.91
C VAL A 181 48.47 -59.36 47.16
N ALA A 182 48.58 -60.69 47.19
CA ALA A 182 49.66 -61.41 46.52
C ALA A 182 49.48 -61.48 44.99
N TYR A 183 48.25 -61.62 44.49
CA TYR A 183 47.97 -61.71 43.05
C TYR A 183 47.80 -60.34 42.36
N GLY A 184 47.38 -59.31 43.09
CA GLY A 184 47.11 -57.98 42.51
C GLY A 184 48.36 -57.20 42.09
N VAL A 185 49.47 -57.35 42.82
CA VAL A 185 50.69 -56.54 42.59
C VAL A 185 51.60 -57.17 41.52
N ALA A 186 51.70 -58.50 41.48
CA ALA A 186 52.56 -59.20 40.53
C ALA A 186 52.05 -59.11 39.07
N PHE A 187 50.72 -59.22 38.86
CA PHE A 187 50.13 -59.09 37.52
C PHE A 187 49.90 -57.63 37.09
N GLY A 188 49.61 -56.72 38.03
CA GLY A 188 49.28 -55.33 37.71
C GLY A 188 50.46 -54.51 37.17
N VAL A 189 51.67 -54.72 37.71
CA VAL A 189 52.83 -53.89 37.37
C VAL A 189 53.58 -54.41 36.13
N ALA A 190 53.72 -55.74 36.00
CA ALA A 190 54.43 -56.34 34.86
C ALA A 190 53.66 -56.20 33.54
N PHE A 191 52.33 -56.41 33.55
CA PHE A 191 51.50 -56.24 32.35
C PHE A 191 51.11 -54.77 32.11
N GLY A 192 50.90 -53.98 33.16
CA GLY A 192 50.43 -52.58 33.05
C GLY A 192 51.45 -51.62 32.43
N VAL A 193 52.74 -51.78 32.75
CA VAL A 193 53.79 -50.87 32.26
C VAL A 193 54.32 -51.29 30.89
N ALA A 194 54.52 -52.60 30.68
CA ALA A 194 55.03 -53.11 29.40
C ALA A 194 54.00 -52.97 28.27
N LEU A 195 52.71 -53.27 28.52
CA LEU A 195 51.66 -53.04 27.53
C LEU A 195 51.21 -51.58 27.50
N GLY A 196 51.19 -50.86 28.63
CA GLY A 196 50.74 -49.47 28.69
C GLY A 196 51.63 -48.49 27.91
N VAL A 197 52.94 -48.70 27.88
CA VAL A 197 53.86 -47.84 27.12
C VAL A 197 53.97 -48.28 25.65
N ALA A 198 54.03 -49.59 25.38
CA ALA A 198 54.06 -50.11 24.02
C ALA A 198 52.75 -49.85 23.26
N TYR A 199 51.58 -50.10 23.89
CA TYR A 199 50.29 -49.73 23.31
C TYR A 199 50.01 -48.23 23.44
N GLY A 200 50.42 -47.54 24.49
CA GLY A 200 50.14 -46.10 24.66
C GLY A 200 50.82 -45.22 23.61
N VAL A 201 52.05 -45.53 23.24
CA VAL A 201 52.78 -44.79 22.19
C VAL A 201 52.37 -45.27 20.79
N ALA A 202 52.16 -46.57 20.59
CA ALA A 202 51.66 -47.10 19.32
C ALA A 202 50.21 -46.67 19.03
N PHE A 203 49.26 -46.79 19.96
CA PHE A 203 47.91 -46.23 19.79
C PHE A 203 47.89 -44.70 19.86
N GLY A 204 48.80 -44.05 20.57
CA GLY A 204 48.87 -42.58 20.63
C GLY A 204 49.29 -41.96 19.29
N VAL A 205 50.31 -42.55 18.63
CA VAL A 205 50.80 -42.06 17.34
C VAL A 205 50.00 -42.68 16.18
N THR A 206 49.73 -43.99 16.19
CA THR A 206 48.92 -44.64 15.15
C THR A 206 47.45 -44.28 15.30
N GLY A 207 46.88 -44.16 16.50
CA GLY A 207 45.49 -43.71 16.72
C GLY A 207 45.33 -42.19 16.70
N GLY A 208 46.37 -41.40 16.97
CA GLY A 208 46.36 -39.95 16.76
C GLY A 208 46.41 -39.57 15.27
N VAL A 209 47.27 -40.24 14.50
CA VAL A 209 47.39 -40.03 13.05
C VAL A 209 46.26 -40.76 12.29
N ALA A 210 45.97 -42.03 12.60
CA ALA A 210 44.88 -42.76 11.96
C ALA A 210 43.50 -42.34 12.48
N GLY A 211 43.35 -41.85 13.71
CA GLY A 211 42.11 -41.24 14.19
C GLY A 211 41.88 -39.86 13.58
N GLY A 212 42.95 -39.05 13.44
CA GLY A 212 42.91 -37.80 12.69
C GLY A 212 42.54 -38.00 11.21
N VAL A 213 43.01 -39.07 10.58
CA VAL A 213 42.70 -39.44 9.18
C VAL A 213 41.37 -40.20 9.05
N ALA A 214 40.96 -41.01 10.04
CA ALA A 214 39.71 -41.77 10.05
C ALA A 214 38.48 -40.93 10.42
N PHE A 215 38.68 -39.76 11.04
CA PHE A 215 37.63 -38.75 11.23
C PHE A 215 37.46 -37.85 9.98
N LEU A 216 38.46 -37.80 9.08
CA LEU A 216 38.54 -36.93 7.89
C LEU A 216 38.67 -37.74 6.58
N ARG A 217 37.83 -38.77 6.42
CA ARG A 217 37.93 -39.85 5.42
C ARG A 217 37.88 -39.40 3.94
N PRO A 218 38.99 -39.45 3.17
CA PRO A 218 39.03 -39.10 1.75
C PRO A 218 38.10 -39.96 0.86
N ASP A 219 37.97 -41.23 1.20
CA ASP A 219 37.13 -42.23 0.53
C ASP A 219 35.64 -41.94 0.64
N SER A 220 35.18 -41.38 1.77
CA SER A 220 33.78 -40.98 1.95
C SER A 220 33.40 -39.80 1.06
N TYR A 221 34.33 -38.87 0.82
CA TYR A 221 34.17 -37.80 -0.17
C TYR A 221 34.20 -38.35 -1.60
N LEU A 222 35.16 -39.24 -1.92
CA LEU A 222 35.33 -39.78 -3.28
C LEU A 222 34.16 -40.66 -3.76
N ILE A 223 33.58 -41.47 -2.86
CA ILE A 223 32.40 -42.30 -3.14
C ILE A 223 31.13 -41.43 -3.19
N GLY A 224 31.07 -40.37 -2.40
CA GLY A 224 29.98 -39.40 -2.38
C GLY A 224 29.83 -38.57 -3.67
N ILE A 225 30.84 -38.54 -4.55
CA ILE A 225 30.84 -37.81 -5.84
C ILE A 225 30.05 -38.53 -6.94
N PHE A 226 29.54 -39.74 -6.71
CA PHE A 226 28.72 -40.42 -7.71
C PHE A 226 27.21 -40.12 -7.51
N THR A 227 26.71 -39.93 -6.28
CA THR A 227 25.26 -39.74 -5.94
C THR A 227 24.83 -38.34 -5.45
N ARG A 228 23.76 -37.72 -5.97
CA ARG A 228 23.33 -36.36 -5.54
C ARG A 228 22.70 -36.44 -4.15
N PHE A 229 23.41 -36.02 -3.12
CA PHE A 229 22.90 -36.07 -1.74
C PHE A 229 21.67 -35.16 -1.54
N PRO A 230 20.67 -35.57 -0.73
CA PRO A 230 19.53 -34.74 -0.39
C PRO A 230 19.94 -33.51 0.43
N LYS A 231 19.27 -32.37 0.18
CA LYS A 231 19.52 -31.03 0.78
C LYS A 231 19.57 -30.99 2.33
N LYS A 232 19.17 -32.04 3.05
CA LYS A 232 19.09 -32.08 4.52
C LYS A 232 20.32 -32.66 5.24
N ILE A 233 21.27 -33.30 4.55
CA ILE A 233 22.50 -33.88 5.13
C ILE A 233 23.72 -32.97 4.86
N TRP A 234 23.53 -31.66 4.85
CA TRP A 234 24.62 -30.68 4.83
C TRP A 234 25.20 -30.40 6.23
N LEU A 235 24.68 -31.09 7.26
CA LEU A 235 24.94 -30.87 8.69
C LEU A 235 25.81 -31.96 9.34
N SER A 236 26.41 -32.87 8.57
CA SER A 236 27.36 -33.84 9.13
C SER A 236 28.76 -33.20 9.23
N PRO A 237 29.55 -33.45 10.28
CA PRO A 237 30.94 -32.99 10.41
C PRO A 237 31.85 -33.40 9.22
N ALA A 238 31.37 -34.30 8.36
CA ALA A 238 32.02 -34.80 7.15
C ALA A 238 31.93 -33.84 5.94
N ALA A 239 31.58 -32.56 6.08
CA ALA A 239 31.64 -31.57 4.99
C ALA A 239 32.47 -30.32 5.33
N VAL A 240 33.01 -30.25 6.54
CA VAL A 240 33.74 -29.09 7.07
C VAL A 240 34.97 -29.57 7.80
N THR A 241 36.15 -29.18 7.35
CA THR A 241 37.36 -29.51 8.07
C THR A 241 37.59 -28.50 9.21
N PRO A 242 37.89 -28.94 10.44
CA PRO A 242 38.27 -28.05 11.53
C PRO A 242 39.64 -27.40 11.32
N LEU A 243 40.38 -27.80 10.28
CA LEU A 243 41.70 -27.29 9.96
C LEU A 243 41.58 -25.96 9.22
N SER A 244 42.19 -24.92 9.77
CA SER A 244 42.26 -23.63 9.12
C SER A 244 43.05 -23.71 7.82
N ILE A 245 42.49 -23.19 6.72
CA ILE A 245 43.24 -23.06 5.47
C ILE A 245 44.53 -22.26 5.76
N PRO A 246 45.71 -22.79 5.41
CA PRO A 246 46.97 -22.10 5.65
C PRO A 246 46.95 -20.69 5.04
N TRP A 247 47.48 -19.71 5.77
CA TRP A 247 47.63 -18.31 5.30
C TRP A 247 46.33 -17.52 5.06
N VAL A 248 45.16 -18.05 5.44
CA VAL A 248 43.88 -17.33 5.26
C VAL A 248 43.80 -16.06 6.09
N GLY A 249 44.26 -16.04 7.33
CA GLY A 249 44.28 -14.82 8.15
C GLY A 249 45.02 -13.65 7.47
N PRO A 250 46.30 -13.82 7.07
CA PRO A 250 47.04 -12.81 6.31
C PRO A 250 46.39 -12.42 4.97
N ALA A 251 45.81 -13.38 4.24
CA ALA A 251 45.12 -13.11 2.97
C ALA A 251 43.85 -12.27 3.19
N LEU A 252 43.01 -12.61 4.16
CA LEU A 252 41.83 -11.86 4.57
C LEU A 252 42.21 -10.42 4.98
N LYS A 253 43.26 -10.27 5.79
CA LYS A 253 43.77 -8.94 6.18
C LYS A 253 44.22 -8.13 4.97
N ARG A 254 44.81 -8.76 3.95
CA ARG A 254 45.24 -8.09 2.72
C ARG A 254 44.04 -7.69 1.85
N TRP A 255 43.08 -8.59 1.65
CA TRP A 255 41.88 -8.31 0.86
C TRP A 255 41.10 -7.14 1.45
N LEU A 256 40.73 -7.22 2.74
CA LEU A 256 39.97 -6.16 3.43
C LEU A 256 40.71 -4.82 3.55
N LYS A 257 42.06 -4.83 3.55
CA LYS A 257 42.85 -3.58 3.54
C LYS A 257 42.91 -2.92 2.18
N ASN A 258 42.99 -3.71 1.10
CA ASN A 258 43.15 -3.20 -0.26
C ASN A 258 41.80 -2.76 -0.86
N ASP A 259 40.76 -3.58 -0.71
CA ASP A 259 39.41 -3.31 -1.20
C ASP A 259 38.41 -3.99 -0.25
N TRP A 260 37.64 -3.18 0.47
CA TRP A 260 36.72 -3.66 1.48
C TRP A 260 35.60 -4.51 0.87
N GLU A 261 34.99 -4.07 -0.24
CA GLU A 261 33.86 -4.75 -0.85
C GLU A 261 34.29 -6.07 -1.49
N LEU A 262 35.41 -6.07 -2.21
CA LEU A 262 36.01 -7.30 -2.72
C LEU A 262 36.38 -8.25 -1.57
N GLY A 263 36.91 -7.72 -0.47
CA GLY A 263 37.23 -8.51 0.72
C GLY A 263 36.00 -9.14 1.38
N VAL A 264 34.88 -8.42 1.50
CA VAL A 264 33.60 -8.95 2.01
C VAL A 264 33.05 -10.02 1.08
N ASN A 265 33.10 -9.81 -0.24
CA ASN A 265 32.71 -10.84 -1.22
C ASN A 265 33.56 -12.10 -1.08
N ASN A 266 34.88 -11.95 -0.96
CA ASN A 266 35.80 -13.07 -0.74
C ASN A 266 35.53 -13.79 0.59
N ILE A 267 35.15 -13.07 1.65
CA ILE A 267 34.73 -13.67 2.93
C ILE A 267 33.46 -14.49 2.75
N ASN A 268 32.47 -13.95 2.06
CA ASN A 268 31.21 -14.65 1.81
C ASN A 268 31.43 -15.91 0.97
N GLU A 269 32.24 -15.85 -0.09
CA GLU A 269 32.65 -17.05 -0.84
C GLU A 269 33.42 -18.03 0.05
N LEU A 270 34.41 -17.56 0.82
CA LEU A 270 35.19 -18.42 1.71
C LEU A 270 34.31 -19.12 2.75
N LEU A 271 33.35 -18.42 3.36
CA LEU A 271 32.38 -19.03 4.27
C LEU A 271 31.44 -20.00 3.53
N ALA A 272 30.96 -19.64 2.34
CA ALA A 272 30.06 -20.47 1.54
C ALA A 272 30.67 -21.81 1.12
N TYR A 273 31.96 -21.81 0.77
CA TYR A 273 32.63 -22.98 0.21
C TYR A 273 33.51 -23.74 1.22
N SER A 274 34.03 -23.08 2.26
CA SER A 274 34.96 -23.70 3.23
C SER A 274 34.49 -23.66 4.69
N LEU A 275 33.45 -22.87 5.03
CA LEU A 275 32.88 -22.74 6.38
C LEU A 275 33.93 -22.41 7.48
N GLN A 276 35.00 -21.70 7.11
CA GLN A 276 36.11 -21.27 7.96
C GLN A 276 35.75 -20.11 8.90
N PHE A 277 34.73 -20.30 9.74
CA PHE A 277 34.18 -19.24 10.61
C PHE A 277 35.19 -18.69 11.62
N VAL A 278 35.93 -19.55 12.30
CA VAL A 278 36.85 -19.14 13.37
C VAL A 278 37.92 -18.15 12.87
N PRO A 279 38.73 -18.46 11.84
CA PRO A 279 39.76 -17.53 11.36
C PRO A 279 39.16 -16.27 10.72
N VAL A 280 37.97 -16.35 10.11
CA VAL A 280 37.27 -15.18 9.56
C VAL A 280 36.83 -14.23 10.67
N VAL A 281 36.11 -14.73 11.68
CA VAL A 281 35.63 -13.91 12.81
C VAL A 281 36.79 -13.25 13.54
N GLN A 282 37.85 -14.00 13.85
CA GLN A 282 39.05 -13.45 14.49
C GLN A 282 39.68 -12.32 13.66
N THR A 283 39.81 -12.53 12.36
CA THR A 283 40.42 -11.54 11.46
C THR A 283 39.56 -10.29 11.29
N VAL A 284 38.24 -10.45 11.19
CA VAL A 284 37.28 -9.35 11.10
C VAL A 284 37.29 -8.55 12.40
N ASN A 285 37.24 -9.19 13.57
CA ASN A 285 37.27 -8.50 14.86
C ASN A 285 38.57 -7.75 15.10
N ASP A 286 39.71 -8.38 14.78
CA ASP A 286 41.03 -7.74 14.83
C ASP A 286 41.10 -6.45 13.99
N LEU A 287 40.45 -6.46 12.82
CA LEU A 287 40.49 -5.36 11.87
C LEU A 287 39.50 -4.27 12.29
N LEU A 288 38.27 -4.65 12.66
CA LEU A 288 37.25 -3.72 13.15
C LEU A 288 37.73 -2.94 14.39
N ALA A 289 38.48 -3.59 15.28
CA ALA A 289 39.07 -2.94 16.46
C ALA A 289 40.15 -1.87 16.14
N ARG A 290 40.67 -1.85 14.91
CA ARG A 290 41.74 -0.92 14.48
C ARG A 290 41.25 0.14 13.50
N LEU A 291 39.97 0.12 13.13
CA LEU A 291 39.41 1.11 12.21
C LEU A 291 39.13 2.44 12.92
N PRO A 292 39.25 3.56 12.21
CA PRO A 292 38.80 4.84 12.72
C PRO A 292 37.25 4.88 12.78
N ASN A 293 36.71 5.60 13.77
CA ASN A 293 35.28 5.58 14.12
C ASN A 293 34.36 6.03 12.97
N ASP A 294 34.84 6.89 12.08
CA ASP A 294 34.15 7.40 10.89
C ASP A 294 33.89 6.33 9.82
N GLN A 295 34.67 5.24 9.80
CA GLN A 295 34.54 4.17 8.80
C GLN A 295 33.81 2.92 9.32
N ILE A 296 33.61 2.81 10.63
CA ILE A 296 33.08 1.59 11.27
C ILE A 296 31.68 1.27 10.77
N ILE A 297 30.78 2.27 10.74
CA ILE A 297 29.37 2.05 10.37
C ILE A 297 29.24 1.64 8.91
N TYR A 298 29.91 2.34 8.00
CA TYR A 298 29.92 2.00 6.58
C TYR A 298 30.50 0.60 6.32
N ARG A 299 31.62 0.25 6.96
CA ARG A 299 32.26 -1.05 6.74
C ARG A 299 31.43 -2.22 7.27
N ILE A 300 30.81 -2.06 8.43
CA ILE A 300 29.90 -3.08 9.00
C ILE A 300 28.60 -3.14 8.19
N SER A 301 28.08 -2.02 7.69
CA SER A 301 26.87 -2.03 6.85
C SER A 301 27.08 -2.80 5.55
N LYS A 302 28.28 -2.73 4.97
CA LYS A 302 28.71 -3.55 3.82
C LYS A 302 28.84 -5.02 4.16
N LEU A 303 29.37 -5.36 5.35
CA LEU A 303 29.39 -6.72 5.86
C LEU A 303 27.96 -7.29 6.03
N ALA A 304 27.00 -6.42 6.39
CA ALA A 304 25.60 -6.73 6.62
C ALA A 304 24.69 -6.60 5.39
N GLU A 305 25.24 -6.30 4.22
CA GLU A 305 24.45 -6.12 2.99
C GLU A 305 23.95 -7.47 2.44
N HIS A 306 24.86 -8.45 2.32
CA HIS A 306 24.57 -9.82 1.87
C HIS A 306 25.47 -10.85 2.60
N PRO A 307 25.36 -11.03 3.92
CA PRO A 307 26.20 -11.98 4.64
C PRO A 307 25.82 -13.43 4.30
N PHE A 308 26.81 -14.29 4.03
CA PHE A 308 26.56 -15.73 3.88
C PHE A 308 25.94 -16.32 5.16
N ASP A 309 26.38 -15.86 6.34
CA ASP A 309 25.81 -16.23 7.62
C ASP A 309 25.86 -15.04 8.59
N TRP A 310 24.68 -14.62 9.06
CA TRP A 310 24.51 -13.54 10.02
C TRP A 310 25.19 -13.78 11.38
N ASN A 311 25.56 -15.03 11.70
CA ASN A 311 26.38 -15.33 12.87
C ASN A 311 27.75 -14.65 12.82
N LEU A 312 28.28 -14.31 11.63
CA LEU A 312 29.50 -13.52 11.50
C LEU A 312 29.33 -12.14 12.18
N ILE A 313 28.24 -11.45 11.87
CA ILE A 313 27.93 -10.11 12.42
C ILE A 313 27.60 -10.21 13.90
N ARG A 314 26.85 -11.24 14.30
CA ARG A 314 26.57 -11.53 15.71
C ARG A 314 27.85 -11.74 16.52
N LEU A 315 28.75 -12.60 16.04
CA LEU A 315 30.01 -12.93 16.72
C LEU A 315 31.02 -11.80 16.63
N ALA A 316 30.87 -10.88 15.68
CA ALA A 316 31.63 -9.64 15.67
C ALA A 316 31.30 -8.71 16.85
N SER A 317 30.20 -8.96 17.56
CA SER A 317 29.81 -8.26 18.79
C SER A 317 30.01 -9.10 20.08
N ALA A 318 30.64 -10.28 20.03
CA ALA A 318 30.75 -11.22 21.16
C ALA A 318 32.19 -11.70 21.44
N HIS A 319 32.48 -12.08 22.69
CA HIS A 319 33.76 -12.71 23.06
C HIS A 319 33.85 -14.15 22.52
N PHE A 320 34.95 -14.49 21.86
CA PHE A 320 35.22 -15.85 21.37
C PHE A 320 35.70 -16.75 22.52
N TYR A 321 34.79 -17.54 23.12
CA TYR A 321 35.15 -18.67 24.00
C TYR A 321 34.31 -19.91 23.68
N PRO A 322 34.91 -21.12 23.60
CA PRO A 322 34.20 -22.33 23.21
C PRO A 322 33.56 -22.99 24.43
N ARG A 323 32.38 -22.53 24.86
CA ARG A 323 31.38 -23.32 25.65
C ARG A 323 30.09 -22.52 25.88
N PRO A 324 28.95 -23.22 26.06
CA PRO A 324 27.66 -22.81 25.52
C PRO A 324 26.97 -21.82 26.44
N LEU A 325 26.82 -20.55 26.05
CA LEU A 325 25.97 -19.64 26.82
C LEU A 325 25.24 -18.65 25.90
N LYS A 326 24.00 -18.38 26.28
CA LYS A 326 23.14 -17.26 25.89
C LYS A 326 23.88 -15.92 26.11
N GLY A 327 24.90 -15.62 25.30
CA GLY A 327 25.75 -14.45 25.48
C GLY A 327 25.02 -13.16 25.09
N GLN A 328 25.00 -12.19 26.00
CA GLN A 328 24.54 -10.82 25.74
C GLN A 328 25.43 -10.17 24.65
N LEU A 329 24.79 -9.48 23.70
CA LEU A 329 25.49 -8.68 22.69
C LEU A 329 26.28 -7.57 23.40
N ARG A 330 27.54 -7.35 23.02
CA ARG A 330 28.36 -6.29 23.61
C ARG A 330 28.17 -4.99 22.84
N THR A 331 28.17 -3.88 23.56
CA THR A 331 28.09 -2.51 23.01
C THR A 331 29.20 -1.62 23.56
N ASP A 332 30.26 -2.21 24.09
CA ASP A 332 31.38 -1.54 24.76
C ASP A 332 32.32 -0.78 23.80
N THR A 333 32.31 -1.13 22.51
CA THR A 333 33.05 -0.40 21.47
C THR A 333 32.11 0.00 20.34
N PRO A 334 32.42 1.07 19.57
CA PRO A 334 31.60 1.46 18.42
C PRO A 334 31.39 0.33 17.39
N ALA A 335 32.42 -0.49 17.16
CA ALA A 335 32.34 -1.65 16.29
C ALA A 335 31.38 -2.72 16.84
N HIS A 336 31.47 -3.05 18.13
CA HIS A 336 30.56 -4.01 18.75
C HIS A 336 29.11 -3.50 18.76
N ALA A 337 28.90 -2.22 19.09
CA ALA A 337 27.59 -1.59 19.11
C ALA A 337 26.93 -1.56 17.73
N THR A 338 27.70 -1.24 16.68
CA THR A 338 27.21 -1.22 15.29
C THR A 338 26.88 -2.63 14.79
N ALA A 339 27.75 -3.62 15.05
CA ALA A 339 27.49 -5.01 14.69
C ALA A 339 26.26 -5.58 15.41
N ALA A 340 26.12 -5.28 16.72
CA ALA A 340 24.94 -5.63 17.49
C ALA A 340 23.67 -5.00 16.91
N GLY A 341 23.72 -3.71 16.53
CA GLY A 341 22.61 -3.00 15.91
C GLY A 341 22.10 -3.66 14.63
N PHE A 342 23.00 -3.95 13.67
CA PHE A 342 22.61 -4.64 12.42
C PHE A 342 22.09 -6.05 12.64
N TRP A 343 22.70 -6.82 13.56
CA TRP A 343 22.17 -8.14 13.92
C TRP A 343 20.78 -8.06 14.56
N LEU A 344 20.54 -7.06 15.42
CA LEU A 344 19.25 -6.87 16.08
C LEU A 344 18.14 -6.43 15.11
N LEU A 345 18.47 -5.64 14.09
CA LEU A 345 17.55 -5.35 12.97
C LEU A 345 17.15 -6.64 12.25
N HIS A 346 18.14 -7.47 11.88
CA HIS A 346 17.89 -8.77 11.25
C HIS A 346 17.09 -9.73 12.17
N ALA A 347 17.36 -9.69 13.48
CA ALA A 347 16.63 -10.47 14.50
C ALA A 347 15.28 -9.85 14.90
N HIS A 348 14.74 -8.94 14.09
CA HIS A 348 13.44 -8.29 14.26
C HIS A 348 13.25 -7.52 15.57
N SER A 349 14.32 -7.03 16.18
CA SER A 349 14.30 -6.35 17.48
C SER A 349 14.75 -4.88 17.35
N PRO A 350 13.99 -4.02 16.65
CA PRO A 350 14.40 -2.66 16.32
C PRO A 350 14.57 -1.75 17.55
N ALA A 351 13.81 -1.97 18.64
CA ALA A 351 13.96 -1.22 19.89
C ALA A 351 15.29 -1.53 20.61
N ALA A 352 15.75 -2.77 20.55
CA ALA A 352 17.08 -3.12 21.06
C ALA A 352 18.18 -2.61 20.10
N ALA A 353 17.91 -2.63 18.79
CA ALA A 353 18.83 -2.08 17.79
C ALA A 353 19.04 -0.56 17.97
N SER A 354 17.98 0.20 18.29
CA SER A 354 18.09 1.64 18.52
C SER A 354 18.95 1.96 19.73
N GLN A 355 18.88 1.16 20.80
CA GLN A 355 19.76 1.25 21.97
C GLN A 355 21.22 0.95 21.60
N ALA A 356 21.47 -0.04 20.74
CA ALA A 356 22.81 -0.34 20.27
C ALA A 356 23.37 0.80 19.40
N PHE A 357 22.58 1.35 18.46
CA PHE A 357 23.00 2.49 17.64
C PHE A 357 23.11 3.80 18.43
N ALA A 358 22.45 3.92 19.58
CA ALA A 358 22.58 5.09 20.46
C ALA A 358 24.03 5.31 20.93
N VAL A 359 24.82 4.24 21.06
CA VAL A 359 26.24 4.31 21.47
C VAL A 359 27.13 4.91 20.38
N VAL A 360 26.69 4.88 19.11
CA VAL A 360 27.49 5.33 17.96
C VAL A 360 26.92 6.57 17.29
N ARG A 361 26.02 7.32 17.93
CA ARG A 361 25.39 8.53 17.36
C ARG A 361 26.41 9.57 16.89
N ASP A 362 27.51 9.72 17.62
CA ASP A 362 28.59 10.67 17.30
C ASP A 362 29.47 10.22 16.12
N CYS A 363 29.29 8.99 15.61
CA CYS A 363 30.02 8.48 14.45
C CYS A 363 29.33 8.87 13.13
N LEU A 364 30.07 8.84 12.02
CA LEU A 364 29.52 9.08 10.68
C LEU A 364 28.43 8.05 10.35
N TYR A 365 27.23 8.51 9.99
CA TYR A 365 26.00 7.71 9.82
C TYR A 365 25.41 7.11 11.11
N GLY A 366 25.94 7.45 12.29
CA GLY A 366 25.45 7.00 13.59
C GLY A 366 24.05 7.48 13.91
N GLU A 367 23.84 8.80 13.80
CA GLU A 367 22.53 9.41 13.96
C GLU A 367 21.51 8.85 12.96
N GLU A 368 21.93 8.63 11.71
CA GLU A 368 21.08 8.01 10.68
C GLU A 368 20.58 6.64 11.11
N MET A 369 21.49 5.72 11.48
CA MET A 369 21.12 4.36 11.87
C MET A 369 20.31 4.32 13.16
N HIS A 370 20.56 5.24 14.10
CA HIS A 370 19.76 5.38 15.31
C HIS A 370 18.32 5.80 14.99
N VAL A 371 18.12 6.87 14.23
CA VAL A 371 16.77 7.35 13.84
C VAL A 371 16.03 6.31 13.00
N LEU A 372 16.73 5.60 12.12
CA LEU A 372 16.17 4.49 11.34
C LEU A 372 15.62 3.39 12.27
N ALA A 373 16.42 2.94 13.24
CA ALA A 373 16.00 1.91 14.18
C ALA A 373 14.86 2.38 15.10
N VAL A 374 14.87 3.64 15.54
CA VAL A 374 13.76 4.26 16.29
C VAL A 374 12.47 4.27 15.47
N SER A 375 12.55 4.67 14.19
CA SER A 375 11.41 4.70 13.27
C SER A 375 10.79 3.31 13.10
N LEU A 376 11.63 2.29 12.83
CA LEU A 376 11.16 0.90 12.71
C LEU A 376 10.57 0.36 14.02
N ALA A 377 11.11 0.76 15.18
CA ALA A 377 10.56 0.35 16.47
C ALA A 377 9.18 0.96 16.71
N LEU A 378 9.01 2.26 16.43
CA LEU A 378 7.76 2.98 16.56
C LEU A 378 6.69 2.44 15.59
N PHE A 379 7.07 2.16 14.34
CA PHE A 379 6.11 1.66 13.35
C PHE A 379 5.67 0.22 13.66
N LYS A 380 6.57 -0.60 14.22
CA LYS A 380 6.26 -1.98 14.62
C LYS A 380 5.23 -2.08 15.75
N THR A 381 5.14 -1.08 16.64
CA THR A 381 4.19 -1.11 17.76
C THR A 381 2.75 -0.79 17.38
N ALA A 382 2.50 -0.24 16.17
CA ALA A 382 1.16 0.13 15.74
C ALA A 382 0.43 -1.03 15.06
N GLU A 383 -0.56 -1.59 15.76
CA GLU A 383 -1.33 -2.77 15.31
C GLU A 383 -2.64 -2.41 14.60
N ASP A 384 -3.27 -1.30 14.96
CA ASP A 384 -4.56 -0.85 14.42
C ASP A 384 -4.49 0.54 13.76
N VAL A 385 -5.56 0.91 13.06
CA VAL A 385 -5.65 2.17 12.30
C VAL A 385 -5.52 3.41 13.20
N SER A 386 -6.04 3.35 14.43
CA SER A 386 -5.92 4.44 15.41
C SER A 386 -4.49 4.60 15.91
N ALA A 387 -3.80 3.49 16.19
CA ALA A 387 -2.41 3.47 16.61
C ALA A 387 -1.49 3.97 15.49
N ILE A 388 -1.77 3.64 14.23
CA ILE A 388 -1.04 4.17 13.07
C ILE A 388 -1.25 5.69 12.96
N ALA A 389 -2.48 6.17 13.09
CA ALA A 389 -2.79 7.60 13.04
C ALA A 389 -2.15 8.39 14.19
N ALA A 390 -1.97 7.78 15.37
CA ALA A 390 -1.37 8.43 16.54
C ALA A 390 0.16 8.60 16.43
N ILE A 391 0.81 8.01 15.43
CA ILE A 391 2.26 8.10 15.27
C ILE A 391 2.69 9.54 14.92
N GLU A 392 3.63 10.05 15.69
CA GLU A 392 4.42 11.24 15.33
C GLU A 392 5.73 10.78 14.69
N PRO A 393 5.94 11.03 13.38
CA PRO A 393 7.16 10.60 12.71
C PRO A 393 8.37 11.37 13.25
N PRO A 394 9.50 10.68 13.53
CA PRO A 394 10.71 11.34 14.02
C PRO A 394 11.33 12.23 12.94
N ASN A 395 12.12 13.22 13.35
CA ASN A 395 12.84 14.10 12.44
C ASN A 395 13.89 13.32 11.63
N PHE A 396 13.75 13.31 10.30
CA PHE A 396 14.67 12.58 9.43
C PHE A 396 15.98 13.37 9.23
N PRO A 397 17.13 12.69 9.26
CA PRO A 397 18.43 13.33 9.04
C PRO A 397 18.56 13.82 7.58
N ALA A 398 19.47 14.77 7.35
CA ALA A 398 19.75 15.29 6.01
C ALA A 398 20.61 14.32 5.18
N SER A 399 20.37 14.27 3.87
CA SER A 399 21.17 13.48 2.92
C SER A 399 22.65 13.92 2.90
N PRO A 400 23.62 13.04 2.58
CA PRO A 400 23.47 11.70 2.00
C PRO A 400 23.21 10.58 3.01
N PHE A 401 22.37 9.61 2.63
CA PHE A 401 22.03 8.45 3.44
C PHE A 401 22.90 7.23 3.13
N LEU A 402 23.31 6.50 4.16
CA LEU A 402 23.93 5.18 4.06
C LEU A 402 22.94 4.14 3.51
N ARG A 403 21.65 4.22 3.89
CA ARG A 403 20.60 3.27 3.48
C ARG A 403 19.47 3.96 2.69
N PRO A 404 19.73 4.51 1.48
CA PRO A 404 18.77 5.35 0.75
C PRO A 404 17.47 4.64 0.36
N VAL A 405 17.50 3.32 0.14
CA VAL A 405 16.30 2.52 -0.16
C VAL A 405 15.40 2.41 1.07
N THR A 406 15.98 2.12 2.24
CA THR A 406 15.25 2.01 3.51
C THR A 406 14.60 3.35 3.89
N TRP A 407 15.31 4.48 3.68
CA TRP A 407 14.73 5.80 3.90
C TRP A 407 13.55 6.13 2.99
N ARG A 408 13.61 5.74 1.71
CA ARG A 408 12.46 5.86 0.80
C ARG A 408 11.25 5.05 1.30
N ALA A 409 11.48 3.85 1.85
CA ALA A 409 10.41 3.06 2.46
C ALA A 409 9.84 3.74 3.71
N LEU A 410 10.68 4.29 4.59
CA LEU A 410 10.25 5.03 5.78
C LEU A 410 9.45 6.30 5.43
N GLN A 411 9.86 7.05 4.41
CA GLN A 411 9.10 8.20 3.91
C GLN A 411 7.69 7.81 3.43
N ARG A 412 7.58 6.68 2.71
CA ARG A 412 6.26 6.15 2.31
C ARG A 412 5.41 5.73 3.50
N PHE A 413 5.99 5.14 4.54
CA PHE A 413 5.27 4.91 5.80
C PHE A 413 4.78 6.22 6.44
N CYS A 414 5.54 7.32 6.37
CA CYS A 414 5.06 8.62 6.83
C CYS A 414 3.86 9.14 6.01
N HIS A 415 3.83 8.91 4.69
CA HIS A 415 2.64 9.21 3.88
C HIS A 415 1.44 8.36 4.31
N VAL A 416 1.65 7.06 4.56
CA VAL A 416 0.60 6.17 5.10
C VAL A 416 0.06 6.69 6.44
N ILE A 417 0.91 7.14 7.36
CA ILE A 417 0.48 7.75 8.63
C ILE A 417 -0.40 8.98 8.38
N SER A 418 0.03 9.88 7.47
CA SER A 418 -0.73 11.09 7.13
C SER A 418 -2.10 10.78 6.52
N ASP A 419 -2.17 9.81 5.61
CA ASP A 419 -3.43 9.36 5.03
C ASP A 419 -4.31 8.70 6.09
N THR A 420 -3.73 7.90 6.99
CA THR A 420 -4.47 7.24 8.07
C THR A 420 -5.04 8.24 9.08
N LYS A 421 -4.34 9.34 9.38
CA LYS A 421 -4.90 10.47 10.15
C LYS A 421 -6.15 11.05 9.50
N THR A 422 -6.17 11.13 8.17
CA THR A 422 -7.34 11.57 7.41
C THR A 422 -8.48 10.54 7.50
N VAL A 423 -8.16 9.24 7.45
CA VAL A 423 -9.16 8.16 7.61
C VAL A 423 -9.84 8.22 8.97
N VAL A 424 -9.11 8.49 10.05
CA VAL A 424 -9.66 8.55 11.42
C VAL A 424 -10.36 9.88 11.70
N GLY A 425 -9.81 11.00 11.22
CA GLY A 425 -10.29 12.35 11.53
C GLY A 425 -11.42 12.88 10.63
N SER A 426 -11.70 12.22 9.50
CA SER A 426 -12.70 12.69 8.54
C SER A 426 -14.10 12.11 8.80
N VAL A 427 -15.11 12.96 8.82
CA VAL A 427 -16.53 12.55 8.85
C VAL A 427 -17.06 12.07 7.49
N SER A 428 -16.47 12.53 6.38
CA SER A 428 -16.88 12.13 5.02
C SER A 428 -16.46 10.68 4.70
N ARG A 429 -17.41 9.83 4.27
CA ARG A 429 -17.13 8.45 3.79
C ARG A 429 -16.15 8.45 2.61
N THR A 430 -16.31 9.36 1.65
CA THR A 430 -15.46 9.47 0.45
C THR A 430 -14.03 9.90 0.79
N ALA A 431 -13.85 10.87 1.69
CA ALA A 431 -12.52 11.27 2.12
C ALA A 431 -11.79 10.14 2.87
N ARG A 432 -12.53 9.33 3.65
CA ARG A 432 -12.00 8.11 4.29
C ARG A 432 -11.63 7.04 3.26
N ALA A 433 -12.48 6.79 2.27
CA ALA A 433 -12.22 5.83 1.20
C ALA A 433 -10.98 6.20 0.36
N PHE A 434 -10.88 7.47 -0.06
CA PHE A 434 -9.77 7.95 -0.87
C PHE A 434 -8.44 7.92 -0.11
N ALA A 435 -8.43 8.39 1.15
CA ALA A 435 -7.25 8.32 1.99
C ALA A 435 -6.82 6.87 2.27
N SER A 436 -7.77 5.96 2.51
CA SER A 436 -7.50 4.53 2.68
C SER A 436 -6.88 3.91 1.42
N ASN A 437 -7.41 4.22 0.24
CA ASN A 437 -6.88 3.74 -1.04
C ASN A 437 -5.46 4.26 -1.33
N ARG A 438 -5.17 5.54 -1.03
CA ARG A 438 -3.80 6.09 -1.14
C ARG A 438 -2.83 5.37 -0.20
N ALA A 439 -3.22 5.19 1.06
CA ALA A 439 -2.43 4.47 2.06
C ALA A 439 -2.14 3.02 1.64
N LEU A 440 -3.14 2.29 1.15
CA LEU A 440 -2.97 0.93 0.62
C LEU A 440 -2.07 0.90 -0.62
N GLY A 441 -2.15 1.92 -1.49
CA GLY A 441 -1.28 2.09 -2.65
C GLY A 441 0.19 2.25 -2.26
N GLU A 442 0.48 3.07 -1.26
CA GLU A 442 1.82 3.25 -0.71
C GLU A 442 2.38 1.94 -0.11
N LEU A 443 1.58 1.24 0.69
CA LEU A 443 1.96 -0.06 1.26
C LEU A 443 2.21 -1.13 0.19
N LYS A 444 1.39 -1.16 -0.86
CA LYS A 444 1.61 -2.02 -2.02
C LYS A 444 2.93 -1.70 -2.72
N HIS A 445 3.26 -0.42 -2.87
CA HIS A 445 4.54 0.00 -3.44
C HIS A 445 5.73 -0.46 -2.58
N ILE A 446 5.64 -0.36 -1.26
CA ILE A 446 6.68 -0.88 -0.35
C ILE A 446 6.85 -2.39 -0.53
N LEU A 447 5.75 -3.15 -0.52
CA LEU A 447 5.78 -4.61 -0.63
C LEU A 447 6.32 -5.10 -1.99
N ASN A 448 5.97 -4.42 -3.09
CA ASN A 448 6.46 -4.76 -4.42
C ASN A 448 7.98 -4.57 -4.56
N ASN A 449 8.54 -3.57 -3.87
CA ASN A 449 9.95 -3.21 -3.95
C ASN A 449 10.75 -3.67 -2.72
N VAL A 450 10.17 -4.52 -1.85
CA VAL A 450 10.79 -4.92 -0.59
C VAL A 450 12.12 -5.66 -0.78
N GLN A 451 12.32 -6.30 -1.93
CA GLN A 451 13.58 -6.98 -2.26
C GLN A 451 14.76 -6.01 -2.43
N GLU A 452 14.50 -4.74 -2.76
CA GLU A 452 15.52 -3.70 -2.83
C GLU A 452 15.99 -3.24 -1.44
N VAL A 453 15.20 -3.51 -0.40
CA VAL A 453 15.56 -3.17 0.98
C VAL A 453 16.72 -4.09 1.43
N PRO A 454 17.77 -3.55 2.07
CA PRO A 454 18.88 -4.35 2.56
C PRO A 454 18.41 -5.46 3.51
N GLU A 455 19.14 -6.58 3.53
CA GLU A 455 18.69 -7.79 4.23
C GLU A 455 18.47 -7.60 5.73
N ALA A 456 19.22 -6.69 6.36
CA ALA A 456 19.10 -6.40 7.79
C ALA A 456 17.69 -5.91 8.16
N GLU A 457 17.10 -5.03 7.36
CA GLU A 457 15.82 -4.39 7.66
C GLU A 457 14.66 -4.99 6.84
N ARG A 458 14.94 -5.73 5.77
CA ARG A 458 13.96 -6.23 4.80
C ARG A 458 12.74 -6.86 5.44
N GLN A 459 12.96 -7.85 6.30
CA GLN A 459 11.84 -8.59 6.90
C GLN A 459 11.06 -7.75 7.92
N LEU A 460 11.70 -6.78 8.59
CA LEU A 460 11.00 -5.83 9.46
C LEU A 460 10.09 -4.90 8.64
N VAL A 461 10.62 -4.31 7.57
CA VAL A 461 9.85 -3.45 6.66
C VAL A 461 8.68 -4.23 6.04
N GLU A 462 8.92 -5.46 5.61
CA GLU A 462 7.88 -6.34 5.07
C GLU A 462 6.78 -6.65 6.10
N ALA A 463 7.17 -6.99 7.33
CA ALA A 463 6.24 -7.32 8.41
C ALA A 463 5.36 -6.12 8.78
N ILE A 464 5.97 -4.94 8.95
CA ILE A 464 5.25 -3.69 9.26
C ILE A 464 4.28 -3.35 8.12
N ALA A 465 4.74 -3.40 6.86
CA ALA A 465 3.88 -3.10 5.71
C ALA A 465 2.71 -4.07 5.58
N LYS A 466 2.92 -5.38 5.81
CA LYS A 466 1.84 -6.38 5.82
C LYS A 466 0.84 -6.13 6.96
N GLN A 467 1.33 -5.83 8.16
CA GLN A 467 0.49 -5.56 9.33
C GLN A 467 -0.41 -4.35 9.09
N TRP A 468 0.16 -3.22 8.67
CA TRP A 468 -0.60 -2.00 8.40
C TRP A 468 -1.57 -2.16 7.23
N ARG A 469 -1.19 -2.92 6.20
CA ARG A 469 -2.08 -3.23 5.08
C ARG A 469 -3.29 -4.02 5.55
N ASN A 470 -3.09 -5.02 6.40
CA ASN A 470 -4.21 -5.81 6.91
C ASN A 470 -5.15 -4.95 7.77
N ALA A 471 -4.60 -4.11 8.66
CA ALA A 471 -5.40 -3.19 9.46
C ALA A 471 -6.23 -2.20 8.62
N LEU A 472 -5.65 -1.66 7.53
CA LEU A 472 -6.35 -0.75 6.63
C LEU A 472 -7.33 -1.45 5.68
N LEU A 473 -7.08 -2.71 5.32
CA LEU A 473 -8.00 -3.50 4.51
C LEU A 473 -9.32 -3.70 5.25
N ASP A 474 -9.32 -4.02 6.54
CA ASP A 474 -10.55 -4.21 7.32
C ASP A 474 -11.45 -2.95 7.29
N VAL A 475 -10.85 -1.76 7.32
CA VAL A 475 -11.58 -0.49 7.17
C VAL A 475 -12.01 -0.24 5.73
N ALA A 476 -11.15 -0.51 4.74
CA ALA A 476 -11.49 -0.34 3.33
C ALA A 476 -12.64 -1.28 2.89
N THR A 477 -12.68 -2.50 3.39
CA THR A 477 -13.75 -3.47 3.13
C THR A 477 -15.06 -3.01 3.75
N SER A 478 -15.04 -2.46 4.98
CA SER A 478 -16.24 -1.86 5.59
C SER A 478 -16.78 -0.62 4.85
N VAL A 479 -15.94 0.05 4.06
CA VAL A 479 -16.30 1.24 3.29
C VAL A 479 -16.64 0.90 1.82
N GLY A 480 -16.16 -0.23 1.30
CA GLY A 480 -16.29 -0.64 -0.11
C GLY A 480 -17.24 -1.82 -0.37
N GLU A 481 -17.61 -2.62 0.63
CA GLU A 481 -18.45 -3.82 0.47
C GLU A 481 -19.78 -3.77 1.25
N GLU A 482 -20.38 -2.59 1.44
CA GLU A 482 -21.83 -2.59 1.63
C GLU A 482 -22.46 -2.84 0.26
N THR A 483 -22.88 -4.10 0.02
CA THR A 483 -23.84 -4.38 -1.05
C THR A 483 -25.02 -3.46 -0.82
N LEU A 484 -25.32 -2.60 -1.78
CA LEU A 484 -26.51 -1.77 -1.70
C LEU A 484 -27.71 -2.72 -1.75
N ASP A 485 -28.31 -2.99 -0.59
CA ASP A 485 -29.45 -3.90 -0.46
C ASP A 485 -30.77 -3.26 -0.94
N GLN A 486 -30.76 -1.94 -1.14
CA GLN A 486 -31.91 -1.14 -1.57
C GLN A 486 -31.51 -0.07 -2.60
N PRO A 487 -32.44 0.34 -3.48
CA PRO A 487 -32.20 1.42 -4.44
C PRO A 487 -31.70 2.70 -3.78
N VAL A 488 -30.71 3.34 -4.40
CA VAL A 488 -30.13 4.59 -3.89
C VAL A 488 -31.17 5.69 -3.99
N ARG A 489 -31.46 6.36 -2.86
CA ARG A 489 -32.33 7.54 -2.86
C ARG A 489 -31.68 8.63 -3.70
N ASN A 490 -32.41 9.18 -4.66
CA ASN A 490 -31.89 10.23 -5.52
C ASN A 490 -31.85 11.56 -4.76
N PRO A 491 -30.66 12.14 -4.50
CA PRO A 491 -30.55 13.39 -3.77
C PRO A 491 -30.77 14.60 -4.68
N TYR A 492 -30.68 14.42 -6.01
CA TYR A 492 -30.76 15.52 -6.96
C TYR A 492 -32.20 15.98 -7.14
N VAL A 493 -32.41 17.29 -7.11
CA VAL A 493 -33.73 17.91 -7.21
C VAL A 493 -33.88 18.54 -8.60
N VAL A 494 -34.89 18.09 -9.34
CA VAL A 494 -35.18 18.54 -10.71
C VAL A 494 -36.56 19.14 -10.77
N GLY A 495 -36.64 20.43 -11.12
CA GLY A 495 -37.91 21.15 -11.34
C GLY A 495 -38.30 22.02 -10.15
N ASP A 496 -38.08 21.54 -8.93
CA ASP A 496 -38.37 22.26 -7.69
C ASP A 496 -37.17 23.10 -7.21
N PRO A 497 -37.41 24.14 -6.38
CA PRO A 497 -36.34 24.87 -5.71
C PRO A 497 -35.51 23.96 -4.80
N VAL A 498 -34.20 24.16 -4.82
CA VAL A 498 -33.25 23.38 -4.02
C VAL A 498 -33.06 24.07 -2.67
N GLU A 499 -33.15 23.32 -1.57
CA GLU A 499 -32.99 23.83 -0.20
C GLU A 499 -32.01 22.97 0.61
N GLY A 500 -31.42 23.57 1.64
CA GLY A 500 -30.56 22.87 2.60
C GLY A 500 -29.17 22.55 2.03
N GLU A 501 -28.62 21.39 2.38
CA GLU A 501 -27.22 21.03 2.08
C GLU A 501 -26.93 20.88 0.57
N LEU A 502 -27.97 20.63 -0.24
CA LEU A 502 -27.87 20.56 -1.70
C LEU A 502 -27.72 21.94 -2.36
N PHE A 503 -27.97 23.02 -1.63
CA PHE A 503 -27.80 24.39 -2.12
C PHE A 503 -26.34 24.82 -1.96
N VAL A 504 -25.57 24.73 -3.06
CA VAL A 504 -24.11 24.93 -3.06
C VAL A 504 -23.70 25.95 -4.12
N GLY A 505 -22.64 26.73 -3.84
CA GLY A 505 -21.97 27.57 -4.84
C GLY A 505 -22.63 28.92 -5.07
N ARG A 506 -23.38 29.39 -4.07
CA ARG A 506 -24.11 30.67 -4.04
C ARG A 506 -23.83 31.47 -2.78
N GLU A 507 -22.74 31.13 -2.08
CA GLU A 507 -22.33 31.75 -0.84
C GLU A 507 -21.96 33.23 -1.05
N ASP A 508 -21.49 33.58 -2.24
CA ASP A 508 -21.23 34.96 -2.67
C ASP A 508 -22.52 35.80 -2.70
N ILE A 509 -23.59 35.27 -3.29
CA ILE A 509 -24.89 35.94 -3.35
C ILE A 509 -25.52 36.00 -1.96
N LEU A 510 -25.49 34.91 -1.19
CA LEU A 510 -26.05 34.90 0.16
C LEU A 510 -25.34 35.90 1.07
N ARG A 511 -24.01 36.00 1.00
CA ARG A 511 -23.25 36.99 1.75
C ARG A 511 -23.59 38.42 1.31
N GLN A 512 -23.75 38.65 0.01
CA GLN A 512 -24.19 39.96 -0.49
C GLN A 512 -25.58 40.33 0.03
N LEU A 513 -26.52 39.38 0.08
CA LEU A 513 -27.85 39.61 0.67
C LEU A 513 -27.76 39.91 2.17
N GLU A 514 -26.92 39.19 2.90
CA GLU A 514 -26.67 39.44 4.33
C GLU A 514 -26.11 40.85 4.57
N GLU A 515 -25.13 41.27 3.77
CA GLU A 515 -24.56 42.63 3.84
C GLU A 515 -25.63 43.71 3.60
N LEU A 516 -26.51 43.51 2.61
CA LEU A 516 -27.55 44.47 2.23
C LEU A 516 -28.73 44.53 3.21
N TRP A 517 -29.05 43.42 3.86
CA TRP A 517 -30.22 43.32 4.74
C TRP A 517 -29.90 43.52 6.22
N LEU A 518 -28.68 43.19 6.67
CA LEU A 518 -28.33 43.23 8.10
C LEU A 518 -27.21 44.20 8.46
N MET A 519 -26.25 44.45 7.56
CA MET A 519 -25.08 45.27 7.90
C MET A 519 -25.25 46.76 7.55
N GLY A 520 -26.27 47.10 6.76
CA GLY A 520 -26.58 48.47 6.36
C GLY A 520 -27.34 49.29 7.43
N ARG A 521 -27.22 50.62 7.39
CA ARG A 521 -28.05 51.54 8.21
C ARG A 521 -29.54 51.50 7.86
N GLN A 522 -29.86 51.12 6.64
CA GLN A 522 -31.22 50.98 6.12
C GLN A 522 -31.24 49.75 5.21
N MET A 523 -32.29 48.93 5.36
CA MET A 523 -32.47 47.79 4.47
C MET A 523 -32.58 48.23 3.01
N GLN A 524 -31.87 47.50 2.15
CA GLN A 524 -31.91 47.71 0.72
C GLN A 524 -32.77 46.64 0.07
N SER A 525 -33.69 47.08 -0.79
CA SER A 525 -34.45 46.18 -1.63
C SER A 525 -33.58 45.70 -2.80
N VAL A 526 -33.77 44.45 -3.21
CA VAL A 526 -32.92 43.79 -4.21
C VAL A 526 -33.74 43.21 -5.36
N VAL A 527 -33.09 43.08 -6.50
CA VAL A 527 -33.59 42.31 -7.64
C VAL A 527 -32.64 41.16 -7.93
N LEU A 528 -33.16 39.94 -7.94
CA LEU A 528 -32.45 38.77 -8.45
C LEU A 528 -32.84 38.57 -9.91
N TYR A 529 -31.92 38.85 -10.82
CA TYR A 529 -32.13 38.68 -12.26
C TYR A 529 -31.17 37.66 -12.84
N GLY A 530 -31.57 37.06 -13.94
CA GLY A 530 -30.80 36.05 -14.63
C GLY A 530 -31.69 35.07 -15.35
N HIS A 531 -31.10 34.19 -16.14
CA HIS A 531 -31.85 33.33 -17.02
C HIS A 531 -32.73 32.30 -16.27
N ARG A 532 -33.63 31.63 -16.99
CA ARG A 532 -34.52 30.62 -16.41
C ARG A 532 -33.70 29.48 -15.81
N ARG A 533 -34.17 28.93 -14.68
CA ARG A 533 -33.56 27.78 -14.00
C ARG A 533 -32.12 28.01 -13.47
N MET A 534 -31.73 29.26 -13.21
CA MET A 534 -30.44 29.61 -12.58
C MET A 534 -30.44 29.52 -11.04
N GLY A 535 -31.58 29.18 -10.43
CA GLY A 535 -31.70 29.03 -8.97
C GLY A 535 -32.10 30.29 -8.21
N LYS A 536 -32.74 31.26 -8.87
CA LYS A 536 -33.26 32.50 -8.24
C LYS A 536 -34.19 32.19 -7.07
N THR A 537 -35.21 31.36 -7.30
CA THR A 537 -36.13 30.89 -6.24
C THR A 537 -35.40 30.13 -5.14
N SER A 538 -34.44 29.26 -5.48
CA SER A 538 -33.63 28.54 -4.49
C SER A 538 -32.84 29.51 -3.59
N ILE A 539 -32.26 30.58 -4.17
CA ILE A 539 -31.56 31.61 -3.39
C ILE A 539 -32.50 32.26 -2.38
N LEU A 540 -33.70 32.71 -2.81
CA LEU A 540 -34.66 33.35 -1.91
C LEU A 540 -35.07 32.46 -0.74
N ARG A 541 -35.34 31.17 -1.02
CA ARG A 541 -35.76 30.22 0.02
C ARG A 541 -34.66 29.86 1.01
N ASN A 542 -33.40 29.78 0.57
CA ASN A 542 -32.29 29.52 1.47
C ASN A 542 -31.83 30.77 2.22
N ALA A 543 -31.98 31.96 1.63
CA ALA A 543 -31.64 33.21 2.30
C ALA A 543 -32.39 33.39 3.64
N ALA A 544 -33.65 32.97 3.70
CA ALA A 544 -34.43 32.97 4.94
C ALA A 544 -33.80 32.14 6.08
N LYS A 545 -33.14 31.03 5.75
CA LYS A 545 -32.52 30.11 6.72
C LYS A 545 -31.11 30.54 7.10
N THR A 546 -30.39 31.19 6.19
CA THR A 546 -28.95 31.43 6.33
C THR A 546 -28.62 32.84 6.83
N VAL A 547 -29.42 33.86 6.49
CA VAL A 547 -29.05 35.26 6.71
C VAL A 547 -29.12 35.69 8.19
N GLY A 548 -29.73 34.91 9.10
CA GLY A 548 -29.62 35.12 10.56
C GLY A 548 -30.94 35.38 11.28
N SER A 549 -30.95 35.33 12.61
CA SER A 549 -32.17 35.27 13.46
C SER A 549 -32.98 36.56 13.56
N GLY A 550 -32.43 37.70 13.15
CA GLY A 550 -33.12 39.00 13.16
C GLY A 550 -33.95 39.28 11.89
N LEU A 551 -33.85 38.43 10.86
CA LEU A 551 -34.56 38.63 9.60
C LEU A 551 -35.83 37.79 9.53
N ARG A 552 -36.97 38.42 9.28
CA ARG A 552 -38.22 37.75 8.90
C ARG A 552 -38.39 37.85 7.39
N LEU A 553 -38.30 36.71 6.71
CA LEU A 553 -38.50 36.65 5.25
C LEU A 553 -39.86 36.02 4.95
N VAL A 554 -40.71 36.77 4.25
CA VAL A 554 -42.00 36.31 3.71
C VAL A 554 -41.82 36.02 2.23
N TYR A 555 -42.09 34.79 1.79
CA TYR A 555 -41.88 34.36 0.41
C TYR A 555 -43.21 34.26 -0.35
N VAL A 556 -43.46 35.22 -1.23
CA VAL A 556 -44.68 35.31 -2.05
C VAL A 556 -44.39 34.76 -3.44
N ASN A 557 -45.05 33.65 -3.81
CA ASN A 557 -44.96 33.09 -5.15
C ASN A 557 -46.15 33.52 -6.02
N MET A 558 -45.91 34.38 -7.01
CA MET A 558 -46.95 34.92 -7.89
C MET A 558 -47.61 33.86 -8.80
N LEU A 559 -47.07 32.64 -8.93
CA LEU A 559 -47.73 31.54 -9.66
C LEU A 559 -48.96 30.99 -8.92
N ARG A 560 -49.00 31.05 -7.59
CA ARG A 560 -50.20 30.64 -6.82
C ARG A 560 -51.35 31.62 -7.03
N SER A 561 -51.01 32.84 -7.42
CA SER A 561 -51.93 33.91 -7.81
C SER A 561 -52.15 33.97 -9.32
N ALA A 562 -51.99 32.87 -10.06
CA ALA A 562 -52.21 32.83 -11.52
C ALA A 562 -53.64 33.20 -11.94
N SER A 563 -54.60 33.19 -11.00
CA SER A 563 -55.97 33.69 -11.17
C SER A 563 -56.14 35.16 -10.79
N ALA A 564 -55.08 35.88 -10.41
CA ALA A 564 -55.16 37.29 -10.06
C ALA A 564 -55.61 38.10 -11.27
N GLU A 565 -56.74 38.80 -11.11
CA GLU A 565 -57.32 39.66 -12.14
C GLU A 565 -57.27 41.13 -11.76
N SER A 566 -56.87 41.44 -10.53
CA SER A 566 -56.89 42.78 -9.97
C SER A 566 -55.74 43.05 -9.00
N ILE A 567 -55.56 44.32 -8.65
CA ILE A 567 -54.64 44.75 -7.59
C ILE A 567 -54.98 44.11 -6.24
N SER A 568 -56.26 43.88 -5.98
CA SER A 568 -56.76 43.29 -4.74
C SER A 568 -56.28 41.85 -4.59
N ASP A 569 -56.25 41.07 -5.68
CA ASP A 569 -55.79 39.68 -5.67
C ASP A 569 -54.30 39.57 -5.36
N VAL A 570 -53.50 40.48 -5.93
CA VAL A 570 -52.05 40.55 -5.66
C VAL A 570 -51.79 40.90 -4.20
N LEU A 571 -52.49 41.90 -3.67
CA LEU A 571 -52.32 42.32 -2.28
C LEU A 571 -52.88 41.30 -1.28
N MET A 572 -53.96 40.59 -1.63
CA MET A 572 -54.47 39.45 -0.85
C MET A 572 -53.41 38.35 -0.76
N ALA A 573 -52.81 37.94 -1.88
CA ALA A 573 -51.77 36.92 -1.87
C ALA A 573 -50.55 37.31 -1.02
N ILE A 574 -50.12 38.58 -1.06
CA ILE A 574 -49.04 39.07 -0.20
C ILE A 574 -49.50 39.08 1.28
N THR A 575 -50.73 39.51 1.54
CA THR A 575 -51.30 39.58 2.89
C THR A 575 -51.39 38.22 3.55
N ASP A 576 -51.90 37.22 2.82
CA ASP A 576 -52.06 35.85 3.27
C ASP A 576 -50.71 35.25 3.66
N GLU A 577 -49.69 35.43 2.80
CA GLU A 577 -48.35 34.92 3.08
C GLU A 577 -47.69 35.63 4.28
N ILE A 578 -47.89 36.95 4.43
CA ILE A 578 -47.46 37.69 5.63
C ILE A 578 -48.17 37.14 6.88
N SER A 579 -49.49 36.92 6.78
CA SER A 579 -50.32 36.44 7.89
C SER A 579 -49.87 35.06 8.35
N GLU A 580 -49.66 34.14 7.41
CA GLU A 580 -49.21 32.77 7.67
C GLU A 580 -47.78 32.73 8.21
N THR A 581 -46.85 33.49 7.62
CA THR A 581 -45.43 33.45 8.00
C THR A 581 -45.17 34.09 9.38
N LEU A 582 -45.88 35.18 9.70
CA LEU A 582 -45.66 35.94 10.93
C LEU A 582 -46.68 35.65 12.04
N ASP A 583 -47.65 34.78 11.78
CA ASP A 583 -48.77 34.46 12.69
C ASP A 583 -49.51 35.73 13.16
N VAL A 584 -49.84 36.60 12.20
CA VAL A 584 -50.56 37.87 12.42
C VAL A 584 -51.91 37.86 11.71
N PRO A 585 -52.99 38.40 12.29
CA PRO A 585 -54.32 38.30 11.69
C PRO A 585 -54.43 39.15 10.42
N ALA A 586 -54.81 38.52 9.31
CA ALA A 586 -55.10 39.21 8.05
C ALA A 586 -56.28 40.22 8.20
N PRO A 587 -56.34 41.27 7.37
CA PRO A 587 -57.52 42.13 7.22
C PRO A 587 -58.68 41.32 6.62
N SER A 588 -59.91 41.85 6.70
CA SER A 588 -61.03 41.18 6.04
C SER A 588 -60.94 41.29 4.52
N ASP A 589 -61.26 40.20 3.80
CA ASP A 589 -61.30 40.16 2.33
C ASP A 589 -62.14 41.29 1.75
N ARG A 590 -63.25 41.62 2.44
CA ARG A 590 -64.14 42.71 2.05
C ARG A 590 -63.43 44.06 2.09
N GLU A 591 -62.69 44.38 3.14
CA GLU A 591 -61.95 45.65 3.25
C GLU A 591 -60.78 45.73 2.26
N LEU A 592 -60.15 44.59 1.96
CA LEU A 592 -59.12 44.47 0.92
C LEU A 592 -59.70 44.66 -0.48
N MET A 593 -60.92 44.22 -0.75
CA MET A 593 -61.57 44.47 -2.04
C MET A 593 -62.11 45.91 -2.17
N GLU A 594 -62.65 46.50 -1.10
CA GLU A 594 -63.22 47.86 -1.14
C GLU A 594 -62.13 48.97 -1.19
N GLN A 595 -61.05 48.85 -0.42
CA GLN A 595 -59.94 49.82 -0.37
C GLN A 595 -58.56 49.14 -0.35
N PRO A 596 -58.15 48.46 -1.43
CA PRO A 596 -56.99 47.55 -1.45
C PRO A 596 -55.69 48.15 -0.92
N THR A 597 -55.24 49.26 -1.51
CA THR A 597 -53.96 49.90 -1.12
C THR A 597 -54.00 50.43 0.30
N ARG A 598 -55.09 51.11 0.69
CA ARG A 598 -55.21 51.72 2.03
C ARG A 598 -55.31 50.68 3.14
N THR A 599 -56.05 49.60 2.90
CA THR A 599 -56.19 48.48 3.84
C THR A 599 -54.84 47.77 4.00
N PHE A 600 -54.14 47.51 2.89
CA PHE A 600 -52.82 46.91 2.91
C PHE A 600 -51.77 47.78 3.61
N ASP A 601 -51.71 49.08 3.33
CA ASP A 601 -50.78 50.03 3.97
C ASP A 601 -50.93 50.01 5.51
N ARG A 602 -52.18 50.02 5.99
CA ARG A 602 -52.48 49.98 7.43
C ARG A 602 -52.09 48.64 8.04
N TYR A 603 -52.39 47.56 7.35
CA TYR A 603 -51.99 46.21 7.76
C TYR A 603 -50.48 46.09 7.86
N LEU A 604 -49.74 46.46 6.82
CA LEU A 604 -48.30 46.35 6.78
C LEU A 604 -47.62 47.25 7.82
N LYS A 605 -48.13 48.46 8.08
CA LYS A 605 -47.66 49.31 9.19
C LYS A 605 -47.83 48.62 10.54
N ARG A 606 -49.00 48.05 10.81
CA ARG A 606 -49.27 47.31 12.06
C ARG A 606 -48.34 46.11 12.20
N VAL A 607 -48.07 45.39 11.10
CA VAL A 607 -47.13 44.27 11.10
C VAL A 607 -45.73 44.74 11.47
N ILE A 608 -45.23 45.81 10.86
CA ILE A 608 -43.89 46.35 11.13
C ILE A 608 -43.77 46.89 12.56
N GLU A 609 -44.80 47.58 13.07
CA GLU A 609 -44.85 48.05 14.45
C GLU A 609 -44.89 46.91 15.47
N GLY A 610 -45.39 45.72 15.08
CA GLY A 610 -45.43 44.52 15.91
C GLY A 610 -44.12 43.73 15.96
N LEU A 611 -43.16 43.99 15.06
CA LEU A 611 -41.85 43.33 15.04
C LEU A 611 -40.94 43.88 16.14
N ALA A 612 -40.17 43.02 16.81
CA ALA A 612 -39.23 43.44 17.87
C ALA A 612 -38.17 44.41 17.31
N ASP A 613 -37.63 45.35 18.10
CA ASP A 613 -36.77 46.43 17.60
C ASP A 613 -35.54 45.98 16.78
N THR A 614 -35.06 44.76 17.02
CA THR A 614 -33.93 44.14 16.31
C THR A 614 -34.33 43.38 15.04
N GLU A 615 -35.63 43.21 14.79
CA GLU A 615 -36.16 42.44 13.66
C GLU A 615 -36.42 43.33 12.43
N THR A 616 -36.16 42.76 11.26
CA THR A 616 -36.45 43.36 9.95
C THR A 616 -37.33 42.42 9.11
N LEU A 617 -38.09 42.99 8.17
CA LEU A 617 -39.02 42.26 7.31
C LEU A 617 -38.63 42.38 5.84
N ILE A 618 -38.33 41.25 5.20
CA ILE A 618 -38.18 41.14 3.74
C ILE A 618 -39.42 40.47 3.16
N ILE A 619 -40.05 41.13 2.19
CA ILE A 619 -41.09 40.53 1.36
C ILE A 619 -40.45 40.13 0.03
N ALA A 620 -40.23 38.83 -0.15
CA ALA A 620 -39.68 38.27 -1.37
C ALA A 620 -40.80 37.95 -2.36
N ILE A 621 -40.84 38.63 -3.51
CA ILE A 621 -41.81 38.40 -4.57
C ILE A 621 -41.13 37.64 -5.70
N ASP A 622 -41.49 36.37 -5.85
CA ASP A 622 -40.98 35.50 -6.91
C ASP A 622 -41.91 35.50 -8.13
N GLU A 623 -41.35 35.23 -9.30
CA GLU A 623 -42.03 35.30 -10.61
C GLU A 623 -42.62 36.71 -10.88
N PHE A 624 -41.85 37.75 -10.59
CA PHE A 624 -42.23 39.16 -10.75
C PHE A 624 -42.64 39.53 -12.17
N GLU A 625 -42.16 38.82 -13.21
CA GLU A 625 -42.61 38.99 -14.60
C GLU A 625 -44.12 38.78 -14.78
N LYS A 626 -44.80 38.13 -13.84
CA LYS A 626 -46.27 38.02 -13.85
C LYS A 626 -46.96 39.36 -13.61
N ILE A 627 -46.37 40.25 -12.82
CA ILE A 627 -46.93 41.59 -12.60
C ILE A 627 -46.86 42.39 -13.91
N GLU A 628 -45.75 42.30 -14.63
CA GLU A 628 -45.60 42.90 -15.96
C GLU A 628 -46.66 42.35 -16.93
N ALA A 629 -46.81 41.03 -17.02
CA ALA A 629 -47.82 40.40 -17.89
C ALA A 629 -49.26 40.84 -17.53
N LEU A 630 -49.56 41.08 -16.25
CA LEU A 630 -50.87 41.58 -15.81
C LEU A 630 -51.08 43.06 -16.17
N ILE A 631 -50.02 43.87 -16.15
CA ILE A 631 -50.06 45.27 -16.61
C ILE A 631 -50.29 45.31 -18.13
N GLU A 632 -49.56 44.50 -18.89
CA GLU A 632 -49.71 44.38 -20.34
C GLU A 632 -51.10 43.87 -20.75
N ALA A 633 -51.66 42.93 -19.97
CA ALA A 633 -53.02 42.45 -20.15
C ALA A 633 -54.11 43.46 -19.74
N GLY A 634 -53.74 44.64 -19.22
CA GLY A 634 -54.67 45.67 -18.76
C GLY A 634 -55.42 45.34 -17.47
N LYS A 635 -54.99 44.29 -16.76
CA LYS A 635 -55.58 43.84 -15.48
C LYS A 635 -55.04 44.64 -14.28
N LEU A 636 -53.80 45.13 -14.39
CA LEU A 636 -53.18 46.04 -13.42
C LEU A 636 -52.86 47.38 -14.08
N THR A 637 -53.03 48.47 -13.33
CA THR A 637 -52.61 49.80 -13.76
C THR A 637 -51.08 49.96 -13.59
N PRO A 638 -50.37 50.63 -14.51
CA PRO A 638 -48.93 50.92 -14.36
C PRO A 638 -48.56 51.61 -13.04
N ASP A 639 -49.47 52.39 -12.46
CA ASP A 639 -49.33 53.04 -11.15
C ASP A 639 -49.06 52.07 -9.99
N PHE A 640 -49.35 50.77 -10.17
CA PHE A 640 -49.04 49.73 -9.18
C PHE A 640 -47.53 49.63 -8.91
N ILE A 641 -46.68 49.84 -9.91
CA ILE A 641 -45.23 49.85 -9.75
C ILE A 641 -44.78 51.05 -8.91
N ALA A 642 -45.39 52.22 -9.13
CA ALA A 642 -45.15 53.40 -8.31
C ALA A 642 -45.61 53.18 -6.86
N TYR A 643 -46.70 52.44 -6.66
CA TYR A 643 -47.16 52.05 -5.34
C TYR A 643 -46.20 51.08 -4.63
N LEU A 644 -45.70 50.03 -5.30
CA LEU A 644 -44.67 49.14 -4.75
C LEU A 644 -43.41 49.91 -4.35
N ARG A 645 -42.99 50.88 -5.16
CA ARG A 645 -41.88 51.79 -4.81
C ARG A 645 -42.17 52.59 -3.54
N GLY A 646 -43.39 53.09 -3.39
CA GLY A 646 -43.84 53.79 -2.19
C GLY A 646 -43.76 52.92 -0.93
N LEU A 647 -44.16 51.65 -1.03
CA LEU A 647 -44.07 50.69 0.07
C LEU A 647 -42.61 50.46 0.53
N MET A 648 -41.66 50.39 -0.40
CA MET A 648 -40.24 50.22 -0.07
C MET A 648 -39.67 51.39 0.76
N GLN A 649 -40.28 52.58 0.66
CA GLN A 649 -39.86 53.78 1.41
C GLN A 649 -40.60 53.92 2.75
N MET A 650 -41.56 53.04 3.05
CA MET A 650 -42.45 53.17 4.19
C MET A 650 -41.74 53.01 5.54
N SER A 651 -40.70 52.16 5.62
CA SER A 651 -39.95 51.91 6.85
C SER A 651 -38.52 51.47 6.54
N PRO A 652 -37.52 51.91 7.32
CA PRO A 652 -36.15 51.41 7.18
C PRO A 652 -35.99 49.93 7.60
N ARG A 653 -37.02 49.35 8.26
CA ARG A 653 -37.09 47.95 8.69
C ARG A 653 -37.81 47.04 7.69
N LEU A 654 -38.27 47.59 6.55
CA LEU A 654 -38.93 46.86 5.48
C LEU A 654 -38.05 46.89 4.23
N GLY A 655 -37.99 45.77 3.51
CA GLY A 655 -37.30 45.66 2.23
C GLY A 655 -37.98 44.61 1.36
N PHE A 656 -37.68 44.65 0.07
CA PHE A 656 -38.26 43.75 -0.91
C PHE A 656 -37.17 42.97 -1.66
N ALA A 657 -37.46 41.73 -2.01
CA ALA A 657 -36.59 40.92 -2.85
C ALA A 657 -37.39 40.42 -4.06
N PHE A 658 -37.15 40.98 -5.24
CA PHE A 658 -37.88 40.59 -6.44
C PHE A 658 -37.07 39.55 -7.23
N ALA A 659 -37.68 38.44 -7.64
CA ALA A 659 -37.06 37.44 -8.50
C ALA A 659 -37.95 37.15 -9.71
N GLY A 660 -37.32 36.73 -10.81
CA GLY A 660 -38.02 36.30 -12.02
C GLY A 660 -37.62 37.04 -13.29
N LEU A 661 -37.03 38.23 -13.15
CA LEU A 661 -36.60 39.08 -14.26
C LEU A 661 -35.53 38.42 -15.14
N HIS A 662 -35.73 38.47 -16.45
CA HIS A 662 -34.81 37.90 -17.45
C HIS A 662 -33.57 38.78 -17.63
N THR A 663 -33.75 40.08 -17.82
CA THR A 663 -32.70 41.11 -17.74
C THR A 663 -33.31 42.44 -17.25
N LEU A 664 -32.50 43.32 -16.66
CA LEU A 664 -32.96 44.65 -16.23
C LEU A 664 -33.32 45.56 -17.40
N GLU A 665 -32.61 45.45 -18.53
CA GLU A 665 -32.80 46.36 -19.66
C GLU A 665 -33.95 45.94 -20.59
N GLU A 666 -34.49 44.73 -20.48
CA GLU A 666 -35.73 44.37 -21.20
C GLU A 666 -36.97 45.03 -20.59
N MET A 667 -36.88 45.48 -19.33
CA MET A 667 -37.94 46.20 -18.64
C MET A 667 -37.89 47.72 -18.91
N THR A 668 -37.86 48.07 -20.19
CA THR A 668 -37.60 49.43 -20.70
C THR A 668 -38.84 50.34 -20.73
N GLN A 669 -39.94 49.95 -20.10
CA GLN A 669 -41.11 50.83 -20.02
C GLN A 669 -40.82 51.99 -19.04
N ASP A 670 -41.23 53.20 -19.39
CA ASP A 670 -40.91 54.44 -18.66
C ASP A 670 -41.28 54.39 -17.16
N TYR A 671 -42.24 53.55 -16.76
CA TYR A 671 -42.66 53.39 -15.36
C TYR A 671 -41.78 52.42 -14.54
N PHE A 672 -41.02 51.52 -15.18
CA PHE A 672 -40.12 50.60 -14.49
C PHE A 672 -38.77 51.23 -14.16
N ASN A 673 -38.29 52.18 -14.98
CA ASN A 673 -36.99 52.83 -14.78
C ASN A 673 -36.87 53.52 -13.38
N PRO A 674 -37.87 54.30 -12.90
CA PRO A 674 -37.82 54.86 -11.55
C PRO A 674 -37.91 53.82 -10.41
N PHE A 675 -38.55 52.69 -10.65
CA PHE A 675 -38.66 51.59 -9.68
C PHE A 675 -37.32 50.88 -9.53
N PHE A 676 -36.65 50.55 -10.63
CA PHE A 676 -35.36 49.86 -10.59
C PHE A 676 -34.22 50.74 -10.07
N ALA A 677 -34.31 52.07 -10.21
CA ALA A 677 -33.41 52.99 -9.53
C ALA A 677 -33.48 52.90 -7.99
N SER A 678 -34.51 52.23 -7.43
CA SER A 678 -34.73 52.07 -6.00
C SER A 678 -34.40 50.66 -5.48
N VAL A 679 -33.88 49.75 -6.32
CA VAL A 679 -33.44 48.40 -5.93
C VAL A 679 -32.00 48.13 -6.36
N ILE A 680 -31.32 47.24 -5.65
CA ILE A 680 -29.97 46.79 -6.00
C ILE A 680 -30.05 45.54 -6.87
N PRO A 681 -29.52 45.56 -8.10
CA PRO A 681 -29.54 44.38 -8.96
C PRO A 681 -28.43 43.38 -8.60
N ILE A 682 -28.79 42.11 -8.50
CA ILE A 682 -27.91 40.99 -8.23
C ILE A 682 -28.08 39.94 -9.34
N ARG A 683 -27.01 39.71 -10.09
CA ARG A 683 -27.00 38.76 -11.20
C ARG A 683 -26.84 37.32 -10.70
N VAL A 684 -27.72 36.43 -11.16
CA VAL A 684 -27.65 34.99 -10.88
C VAL A 684 -27.21 34.24 -12.15
N GLY A 685 -25.91 33.93 -12.23
CA GLY A 685 -25.29 33.24 -13.38
C GLY A 685 -25.09 31.74 -13.18
N PHE A 686 -24.25 31.11 -14.00
CA PHE A 686 -23.87 29.69 -13.85
C PHE A 686 -23.12 29.39 -12.54
N LEU A 687 -23.13 28.12 -12.11
CA LEU A 687 -22.29 27.64 -11.02
C LEU A 687 -20.83 27.56 -11.44
N GLN A 688 -19.93 27.84 -10.51
CA GLN A 688 -18.50 27.64 -10.72
C GLN A 688 -18.16 26.15 -10.80
N PRO A 689 -17.09 25.74 -11.50
CA PRO A 689 -16.71 24.33 -11.63
C PRO A 689 -16.55 23.61 -10.28
N GLY A 690 -15.99 24.28 -9.27
CA GLY A 690 -15.86 23.71 -7.92
C GLY A 690 -17.22 23.43 -7.26
N ALA A 691 -18.20 24.31 -7.45
CA ALA A 691 -19.56 24.11 -6.93
C ALA A 691 -20.28 22.98 -7.65
N VAL A 692 -20.09 22.82 -8.97
CA VAL A 692 -20.61 21.67 -9.73
C VAL A 692 -20.04 20.36 -9.19
N GLN A 693 -18.72 20.31 -8.95
CA GLN A 693 -18.06 19.14 -8.39
C GLN A 693 -18.57 18.82 -6.99
N GLN A 694 -18.71 19.82 -6.11
CA GLN A 694 -19.24 19.63 -4.76
C GLN A 694 -20.70 19.13 -4.81
N LEU A 695 -21.55 19.75 -5.62
CA LEU A 695 -22.96 19.38 -5.77
C LEU A 695 -23.13 17.93 -6.22
N LEU A 696 -22.28 17.45 -7.13
CA LEU A 696 -22.37 16.09 -7.67
C LEU A 696 -21.66 15.04 -6.81
N ALA A 697 -20.46 15.36 -6.30
CA ALA A 697 -19.65 14.40 -5.56
C ALA A 697 -20.06 14.29 -4.08
N ASN A 698 -20.75 15.30 -3.54
CA ASN A 698 -21.19 15.33 -2.16
C ASN A 698 -22.58 15.97 -2.00
N PRO A 699 -23.63 15.41 -2.64
CA PRO A 699 -24.99 15.93 -2.53
C PRO A 699 -25.63 15.67 -1.16
N ASP A 700 -25.18 14.61 -0.46
CA ASP A 700 -25.64 14.23 0.88
C ASP A 700 -24.51 13.48 1.60
N PRO A 701 -24.31 13.66 2.92
CA PRO A 701 -23.24 12.99 3.68
C PRO A 701 -23.27 11.46 3.63
N GLU A 702 -24.44 10.86 3.42
CA GLU A 702 -24.68 9.41 3.32
C GLU A 702 -24.81 8.93 1.86
N PHE A 703 -24.51 9.79 0.87
CA PHE A 703 -24.63 9.42 -0.55
C PHE A 703 -23.63 8.30 -0.92
N PRO A 704 -24.10 7.13 -1.40
CA PRO A 704 -23.26 5.95 -1.52
C PRO A 704 -22.57 5.77 -2.88
N LEU A 705 -22.82 6.66 -3.85
CA LEU A 705 -22.27 6.58 -5.21
C LEU A 705 -21.19 7.63 -5.42
N ASP A 706 -20.14 7.29 -6.15
CA ASP A 706 -19.01 8.19 -6.43
C ASP A 706 -18.91 8.53 -7.93
N TYR A 707 -18.09 9.51 -8.27
CA TYR A 707 -17.82 9.95 -9.64
C TYR A 707 -16.32 9.93 -9.91
N ARG A 708 -15.91 9.40 -11.07
CA ARG A 708 -14.54 9.65 -11.55
C ARG A 708 -14.37 11.14 -11.83
N ARG A 709 -13.18 11.68 -11.54
CA ARG A 709 -12.86 13.10 -11.81
C ARG A 709 -13.15 13.51 -13.25
N GLU A 710 -12.79 12.66 -14.20
CA GLU A 710 -13.04 12.87 -15.63
C GLU A 710 -14.55 12.94 -15.95
N ALA A 711 -15.39 12.19 -15.23
CA ALA A 711 -16.84 12.25 -15.37
C ALA A 711 -17.39 13.58 -14.88
N LEU A 712 -16.92 14.09 -13.73
CA LEU A 712 -17.29 15.41 -13.21
C LEU A 712 -16.86 16.54 -14.15
N ASP A 713 -15.64 16.47 -14.68
CA ASP A 713 -15.13 17.41 -15.68
C ASP A 713 -16.00 17.36 -16.95
N ARG A 714 -16.43 16.16 -17.35
CA ARG A 714 -17.31 15.99 -18.50
C ARG A 714 -18.70 16.60 -18.28
N ILE A 715 -19.30 16.37 -17.12
CA ILE A 715 -20.60 16.98 -16.76
C ILE A 715 -20.47 18.51 -16.75
N SER A 716 -19.37 19.04 -16.21
CA SER A 716 -19.08 20.47 -16.19
C SER A 716 -18.97 21.05 -17.61
N GLN A 717 -18.32 20.33 -18.54
CA GLN A 717 -18.26 20.75 -19.95
C GLN A 717 -19.61 20.69 -20.67
N LEU A 718 -20.46 19.72 -20.34
CA LEU A 718 -21.78 19.53 -20.97
C LEU A 718 -22.79 20.59 -20.51
N THR A 719 -22.73 20.92 -19.21
CA THR A 719 -23.70 21.80 -18.55
C THR A 719 -23.23 23.25 -18.45
N THR A 720 -21.92 23.50 -18.52
CA THR A 720 -21.28 24.80 -18.27
C THR A 720 -21.66 25.38 -16.89
N GLY A 721 -21.98 24.51 -15.93
CA GLY A 721 -22.46 24.90 -14.60
C GLY A 721 -23.92 25.38 -14.55
N GLN A 722 -24.72 25.11 -15.57
CA GLN A 722 -26.15 25.39 -15.52
C GLN A 722 -26.82 24.53 -14.43
N PRO A 723 -27.37 25.15 -13.35
CA PRO A 723 -27.75 24.42 -12.14
C PRO A 723 -28.76 23.29 -12.38
N TYR A 724 -29.80 23.57 -13.17
CA TYR A 724 -30.85 22.60 -13.46
C TYR A 724 -30.36 21.42 -14.29
N LEU A 725 -29.50 21.66 -15.29
CA LEU A 725 -28.93 20.61 -16.12
C LEU A 725 -27.92 19.78 -15.33
N THR A 726 -27.11 20.40 -14.46
CA THR A 726 -26.21 19.68 -13.56
C THR A 726 -26.99 18.73 -12.65
N GLN A 727 -28.04 19.23 -12.00
CA GLN A 727 -28.96 18.41 -11.20
C GLN A 727 -29.65 17.32 -12.05
N LEU A 728 -30.10 17.64 -13.26
CA LEU A 728 -30.75 16.68 -14.16
C LEU A 728 -29.82 15.53 -14.58
N VAL A 729 -28.54 15.83 -14.84
CA VAL A 729 -27.54 14.81 -15.16
C VAL A 729 -27.31 13.90 -13.96
N GLY A 730 -27.06 14.46 -12.77
CA GLY A 730 -26.94 13.69 -11.53
C GLY A 730 -28.17 12.81 -11.29
N PHE A 731 -29.36 13.38 -11.44
CA PHE A 731 -30.63 12.68 -11.28
C PHE A 731 -30.75 11.48 -12.22
N GLN A 732 -30.44 11.65 -13.51
CA GLN A 732 -30.54 10.55 -14.47
C GLN A 732 -29.47 9.47 -14.26
N LEU A 733 -28.27 9.85 -13.79
CA LEU A 733 -27.21 8.89 -13.47
C LEU A 733 -27.62 7.96 -12.33
N VAL A 734 -28.13 8.51 -11.22
CA VAL A 734 -28.63 7.71 -10.09
C VAL A 734 -29.80 6.84 -10.50
N ARG A 735 -30.73 7.38 -11.30
CA ARG A 735 -31.85 6.59 -11.83
C ARG A 735 -31.35 5.41 -12.67
N ARG A 736 -30.46 5.66 -13.64
CA ARG A 736 -29.89 4.61 -14.48
C ARG A 736 -29.13 3.57 -13.67
N PHE A 737 -28.37 4.00 -12.67
CA PHE A 737 -27.68 3.10 -11.75
C PHE A 737 -28.69 2.17 -11.05
N ASN A 738 -29.76 2.74 -10.50
CA ASN A 738 -30.79 1.96 -9.83
C ASN A 738 -31.47 0.95 -10.77
N ASP A 739 -31.84 1.37 -11.98
CA ASP A 739 -32.45 0.50 -12.99
C ASP A 739 -31.48 -0.66 -13.36
N GLN A 740 -30.18 -0.39 -13.50
CA GLN A 740 -29.19 -1.42 -13.84
C GLN A 740 -28.94 -2.42 -12.70
N VAL A 741 -28.75 -1.93 -11.49
CA VAL A 741 -28.34 -2.76 -10.35
C VAL A 741 -29.53 -3.49 -9.74
N PHE A 742 -30.66 -2.82 -9.56
CA PHE A 742 -31.82 -3.38 -8.84
C PHE A 742 -32.88 -3.98 -9.76
N GLU A 743 -33.20 -3.34 -10.87
CA GLU A 743 -34.22 -3.88 -11.79
C GLU A 743 -33.61 -4.95 -12.72
N GLN A 744 -32.45 -4.66 -13.31
CA GLN A 744 -31.78 -5.55 -14.27
C GLN A 744 -30.78 -6.53 -13.62
N LYS A 745 -30.54 -6.42 -12.31
CA LYS A 745 -29.64 -7.29 -11.52
C LYS A 745 -28.22 -7.39 -12.11
N ARG A 746 -27.71 -6.30 -12.69
CA ARG A 746 -26.35 -6.25 -13.23
C ARG A 746 -25.37 -5.90 -12.12
N SER A 747 -24.28 -6.67 -12.02
CA SER A 747 -23.15 -6.31 -11.16
C SER A 747 -22.38 -5.14 -11.78
N ARG A 748 -22.13 -4.10 -10.99
CA ARG A 748 -21.51 -2.85 -11.42
C ARG A 748 -20.84 -2.17 -10.22
N GLU A 749 -19.73 -1.48 -10.47
CA GLU A 749 -19.09 -0.60 -9.47
C GLU A 749 -20.00 0.59 -9.12
N ASN A 750 -19.97 1.03 -7.86
CA ASN A 750 -20.70 2.19 -7.32
C ASN A 750 -20.06 3.54 -7.73
N VAL A 751 -19.49 3.60 -8.94
CA VAL A 751 -18.79 4.78 -9.46
C VAL A 751 -19.31 5.11 -10.87
N PHE A 752 -19.58 6.39 -11.11
CA PHE A 752 -19.94 6.92 -12.42
C PHE A 752 -18.71 7.27 -13.25
N THR A 753 -18.73 6.84 -14.51
CA THR A 753 -17.68 7.07 -15.49
C THR A 753 -18.11 8.07 -16.57
N VAL A 754 -17.17 8.50 -17.42
CA VAL A 754 -17.48 9.34 -18.59
C VAL A 754 -18.49 8.65 -19.52
N GLU A 755 -18.39 7.33 -19.68
CA GLU A 755 -19.30 6.56 -20.52
C GLU A 755 -20.75 6.65 -20.00
N ASP A 756 -20.96 6.57 -18.69
CA ASP A 756 -22.29 6.71 -18.10
C ASP A 756 -22.90 8.08 -18.37
N VAL A 757 -22.08 9.12 -18.27
CA VAL A 757 -22.47 10.51 -18.54
C VAL A 757 -22.90 10.66 -19.99
N GLU A 758 -22.12 10.14 -20.96
CA GLU A 758 -22.52 10.19 -22.36
C GLU A 758 -23.80 9.41 -22.62
N ILE A 759 -23.92 8.17 -22.12
CA ILE A 759 -25.13 7.36 -22.34
C ILE A 759 -26.37 8.09 -21.83
N VAL A 760 -26.30 8.67 -20.63
CA VAL A 760 -27.41 9.42 -20.05
C VAL A 760 -27.72 10.68 -20.86
N THR A 761 -26.70 11.44 -21.27
CA THR A 761 -26.90 12.73 -21.94
C THR A 761 -27.17 12.63 -23.43
N GLU A 762 -26.98 11.45 -24.04
CA GLU A 762 -27.37 11.15 -25.41
C GLU A 762 -28.78 10.53 -25.49
N ALA A 763 -29.32 10.00 -24.39
CA ALA A 763 -30.64 9.40 -24.36
C ALA A 763 -31.76 10.40 -24.69
N PRO A 764 -32.75 10.06 -25.55
CA PRO A 764 -33.92 10.91 -25.82
C PRO A 764 -34.70 11.30 -24.55
N GLU A 765 -34.76 10.41 -23.57
CA GLU A 765 -35.44 10.61 -22.29
C GLU A 765 -34.86 11.79 -21.49
N PHE A 766 -33.55 12.01 -21.59
CA PHE A 766 -32.87 13.14 -20.94
C PHE A 766 -33.43 14.46 -21.45
N PHE A 767 -33.51 14.62 -22.77
CA PHE A 767 -34.04 15.82 -23.41
C PHE A 767 -35.54 15.99 -23.20
N ASN A 768 -36.29 14.90 -23.13
CA ASN A 768 -37.73 14.94 -22.81
C ASN A 768 -37.98 15.44 -21.38
N ARG A 769 -37.19 14.98 -20.39
CA ARG A 769 -37.29 15.48 -19.01
C ARG A 769 -36.76 16.91 -18.87
N GLY A 770 -35.72 17.26 -19.62
CA GLY A 770 -35.19 18.61 -19.70
C GLY A 770 -36.02 19.58 -20.55
N ARG A 771 -37.14 19.14 -21.15
CA ARG A 771 -37.87 19.89 -22.19
C ARG A 771 -38.18 21.32 -21.77
N TYR A 772 -38.71 21.52 -20.57
CA TYR A 772 -39.08 22.87 -20.08
C TYR A 772 -37.90 23.86 -20.01
N TYR A 773 -36.69 23.36 -19.82
CA TYR A 773 -35.50 24.20 -19.93
C TYR A 773 -35.22 24.51 -21.39
N PHE A 774 -35.06 23.50 -22.24
CA PHE A 774 -34.64 23.69 -23.63
C PHE A 774 -35.66 24.47 -24.47
N THR A 775 -36.95 24.11 -24.41
CA THR A 775 -38.01 24.86 -25.09
C THR A 775 -38.16 26.26 -24.50
N GLY A 776 -37.95 26.41 -23.18
CA GLY A 776 -37.97 27.73 -22.55
C GLY A 776 -36.96 28.70 -23.16
N ILE A 777 -35.72 28.27 -23.37
CA ILE A 777 -34.68 29.08 -24.03
C ILE A 777 -35.05 29.35 -25.49
N TRP A 778 -35.52 28.32 -26.19
CA TRP A 778 -35.90 28.42 -27.60
C TRP A 778 -37.05 29.39 -27.84
N ASP A 779 -38.12 29.26 -27.07
CA ASP A 779 -39.32 30.10 -27.16
C ASP A 779 -39.00 31.54 -26.78
N GLN A 780 -38.14 31.75 -25.77
CA GLN A 780 -37.70 33.08 -25.37
C GLN A 780 -36.91 33.77 -26.50
N ALA A 781 -36.03 33.05 -27.18
CA ALA A 781 -35.33 33.57 -28.36
C ALA A 781 -36.26 33.86 -29.54
N GLY A 782 -37.53 33.43 -29.51
CA GLY A 782 -38.50 33.65 -30.58
C GLY A 782 -39.58 34.71 -30.31
N ARG A 783 -39.73 35.17 -29.06
CA ARG A 783 -40.88 36.01 -28.66
C ARG A 783 -40.93 37.37 -29.37
N ASP A 784 -39.79 38.00 -29.58
CA ASP A 784 -39.73 39.38 -30.09
C ASP A 784 -38.99 39.49 -31.44
N GLU A 785 -38.01 38.62 -31.69
CA GLU A 785 -37.19 38.68 -32.93
C GLU A 785 -36.85 37.28 -33.48
N PRO A 786 -37.38 36.88 -34.65
CA PRO A 786 -37.08 35.59 -35.27
C PRO A 786 -35.59 35.38 -35.60
N GLN A 787 -34.83 36.47 -35.67
CA GLN A 787 -33.41 36.49 -36.03
C GLN A 787 -32.55 35.73 -35.01
N GLN A 788 -32.92 35.73 -33.73
CA GLN A 788 -32.17 35.07 -32.67
C GLN A 788 -32.25 33.54 -32.81
N GLN A 789 -33.43 32.98 -33.08
CA GLN A 789 -33.59 31.55 -33.37
C GLN A 789 -32.80 31.12 -34.61
N LEU A 790 -32.78 31.96 -35.65
CA LEU A 790 -31.97 31.70 -36.86
C LEU A 790 -30.47 31.65 -36.51
N ILE A 791 -29.96 32.58 -35.71
CA ILE A 791 -28.57 32.56 -35.24
C ILE A 791 -28.25 31.27 -34.48
N LEU A 792 -29.12 30.86 -33.55
CA LEU A 792 -28.94 29.63 -32.78
C LEU A 792 -28.92 28.37 -33.67
N GLN A 793 -29.78 28.31 -34.69
CA GLN A 793 -29.77 27.23 -35.68
C GLN A 793 -28.47 27.18 -36.47
N ARG A 794 -27.93 28.34 -36.89
CA ARG A 794 -26.65 28.41 -37.62
C ARG A 794 -25.46 28.09 -36.74
N LEU A 795 -25.49 28.42 -35.45
CA LEU A 795 -24.43 28.09 -34.51
C LEU A 795 -24.43 26.61 -34.09
N ALA A 796 -25.60 25.96 -34.04
CA ALA A 796 -25.73 24.62 -33.47
C ALA A 796 -24.79 23.54 -34.07
N PRO A 797 -24.54 23.48 -35.40
CA PRO A 797 -23.61 22.53 -36.00
C PRO A 797 -22.13 22.75 -35.62
N HIS A 798 -21.77 23.95 -35.15
CA HIS A 798 -20.38 24.36 -34.94
C HIS A 798 -20.03 24.40 -33.45
N ARG A 799 -19.48 23.29 -32.92
CA ARG A 799 -19.11 23.17 -31.49
C ARG A 799 -18.11 24.23 -31.03
N SER A 800 -17.15 24.62 -31.88
CA SER A 800 -16.18 25.67 -31.59
C SER A 800 -16.73 27.09 -31.77
N GLY A 801 -17.94 27.24 -32.31
CA GLY A 801 -18.49 28.52 -32.74
C GLY A 801 -18.22 28.84 -34.20
N LEU A 802 -18.73 29.99 -34.63
CA LEU A 802 -18.51 30.61 -35.95
C LEU A 802 -17.92 32.01 -35.77
N SER A 803 -17.12 32.46 -36.75
CA SER A 803 -16.74 33.87 -36.81
C SER A 803 -17.97 34.75 -37.03
N LEU A 804 -17.97 36.00 -36.57
CA LEU A 804 -19.09 36.91 -36.80
C LEU A 804 -19.34 37.13 -38.30
N GLN A 805 -18.28 37.14 -39.11
CA GLN A 805 -18.38 37.24 -40.56
C GLN A 805 -19.05 36.01 -41.19
N ASP A 806 -18.66 34.80 -40.79
CA ASP A 806 -19.28 33.56 -41.30
C ASP A 806 -20.73 33.44 -40.84
N LEU A 807 -21.01 33.83 -39.60
CA LEU A 807 -22.36 33.83 -39.07
C LEU A 807 -23.24 34.85 -39.82
N GLN A 808 -22.71 36.03 -40.15
CA GLN A 808 -23.41 37.01 -40.98
C GLN A 808 -23.71 36.45 -42.38
N ASN A 809 -22.73 35.81 -43.01
CA ASN A 809 -22.91 35.19 -44.33
C ASN A 809 -23.98 34.08 -44.32
N GLN A 810 -24.03 33.28 -43.25
CA GLN A 810 -25.00 32.18 -43.13
C GLN A 810 -26.42 32.63 -42.75
N THR A 811 -26.53 33.74 -42.00
CA THR A 811 -27.82 34.28 -41.55
C THR A 811 -28.41 35.30 -42.52
N GLN A 812 -27.58 35.90 -43.38
CA GLN A 812 -27.94 37.01 -44.28
C GLN A 812 -28.50 38.24 -43.54
N LEU A 813 -28.18 38.39 -42.25
CA LEU A 813 -28.57 39.55 -41.46
C LEU A 813 -27.65 40.74 -41.72
N GLU A 814 -28.20 41.95 -41.66
CA GLU A 814 -27.40 43.16 -41.59
C GLU A 814 -26.54 43.15 -40.32
N LYS A 815 -25.36 43.79 -40.39
CA LYS A 815 -24.37 43.73 -39.30
C LYS A 815 -24.93 44.25 -37.97
N ASP A 816 -25.71 45.32 -38.01
CA ASP A 816 -26.29 45.93 -36.82
C ASP A 816 -27.39 45.05 -36.22
N ALA A 817 -28.22 44.43 -37.05
CA ALA A 817 -29.24 43.48 -36.63
C ALA A 817 -28.62 42.21 -36.00
N LEU A 818 -27.56 41.67 -36.63
CA LEU A 818 -26.81 40.53 -36.08
C LEU A 818 -26.20 40.87 -34.71
N ASN A 819 -25.56 42.03 -34.58
CA ASN A 819 -24.96 42.46 -33.32
C ASN A 819 -26.01 42.69 -32.23
N ALA A 820 -27.16 43.29 -32.57
CA ALA A 820 -28.27 43.47 -31.64
C ALA A 820 -28.80 42.12 -31.12
N ALA A 821 -29.08 41.18 -32.02
CA ALA A 821 -29.55 39.84 -31.67
C ALA A 821 -28.52 39.05 -30.85
N LEU A 822 -27.23 39.13 -31.20
CA LEU A 822 -26.14 38.50 -30.42
C LEU A 822 -26.00 39.12 -29.03
N ASN A 823 -26.14 40.44 -28.89
CA ASN A 823 -26.11 41.12 -27.59
C ASN A 823 -27.26 40.66 -26.69
N VAL A 824 -28.46 40.45 -27.24
CA VAL A 824 -29.60 39.87 -26.50
C VAL A 824 -29.27 38.45 -26.05
N LEU A 825 -28.85 37.57 -26.97
CA LEU A 825 -28.49 36.19 -26.66
C LEU A 825 -27.34 36.06 -25.65
N GLN A 826 -26.40 37.01 -25.67
CA GLN A 826 -25.28 37.06 -24.73
C GLN A 826 -25.72 37.53 -23.34
N ARG A 827 -26.63 38.50 -23.25
CA ARG A 827 -27.21 38.93 -21.97
C ARG A 827 -28.01 37.81 -21.30
N HIS A 828 -28.65 36.94 -22.09
CA HIS A 828 -29.36 35.76 -21.61
C HIS A 828 -28.48 34.54 -21.29
N ASP A 829 -27.16 34.67 -21.36
CA ASP A 829 -26.22 33.55 -21.14
C ASP A 829 -26.47 32.35 -22.09
N VAL A 830 -26.98 32.61 -23.31
CA VAL A 830 -27.22 31.58 -24.33
C VAL A 830 -26.02 31.47 -25.29
N VAL A 831 -25.50 32.62 -25.72
CA VAL A 831 -24.35 32.73 -26.66
C VAL A 831 -23.21 33.48 -26.00
N GLN A 832 -21.99 33.05 -26.25
CA GLN A 832 -20.78 33.78 -25.87
C GLN A 832 -20.08 34.26 -27.13
N VAL A 833 -19.78 35.56 -27.17
CA VAL A 833 -18.94 36.18 -28.19
C VAL A 833 -17.57 36.47 -27.57
N ARG A 834 -16.50 35.88 -28.13
CA ARG A 834 -15.10 36.13 -27.75
C ARG A 834 -14.24 36.12 -29.01
N ASP A 835 -13.32 37.08 -29.12
CA ASP A 835 -12.34 37.15 -30.22
C ASP A 835 -12.98 37.01 -31.62
N ASP A 836 -14.07 37.73 -31.86
CA ASP A 836 -14.86 37.68 -33.11
C ASP A 836 -15.50 36.31 -33.41
N GLN A 837 -15.61 35.43 -32.42
CA GLN A 837 -16.31 34.14 -32.53
C GLN A 837 -17.51 34.06 -31.60
N ALA A 838 -18.66 33.69 -32.17
CA ALA A 838 -19.89 33.42 -31.44
C ALA A 838 -20.09 31.90 -31.29
N ARG A 839 -20.45 31.46 -30.08
CA ARG A 839 -20.78 30.05 -29.80
C ARG A 839 -21.89 29.90 -28.77
N ILE A 840 -22.65 28.82 -28.85
CA ILE A 840 -23.61 28.44 -27.81
C ILE A 840 -22.87 28.01 -26.54
N ILE A 841 -23.26 28.56 -25.40
CA ILE A 841 -22.54 28.36 -24.12
C ILE A 841 -22.76 26.96 -23.55
N VAL A 842 -24.00 26.48 -23.58
CA VAL A 842 -24.40 25.21 -22.98
C VAL A 842 -24.43 24.12 -24.05
N GLU A 843 -23.49 23.18 -23.97
CA GLU A 843 -23.33 22.10 -24.96
C GLU A 843 -24.58 21.20 -25.05
N LEU A 844 -25.27 20.93 -23.93
CA LEU A 844 -26.52 20.17 -23.97
C LEU A 844 -27.65 20.90 -24.73
N PHE A 845 -27.71 22.23 -24.67
CA PHE A 845 -28.69 23.00 -25.46
C PHE A 845 -28.33 22.95 -26.96
N ARG A 846 -27.05 23.06 -27.30
CA ARG A 846 -26.57 22.87 -28.68
C ARG A 846 -26.94 21.49 -29.23
N ARG A 847 -26.72 20.42 -28.45
CA ARG A 847 -27.10 19.04 -28.79
C ARG A 847 -28.61 18.88 -28.96
N TRP A 848 -29.41 19.57 -28.14
CA TRP A 848 -30.86 19.57 -28.28
C TRP A 848 -31.32 20.23 -29.58
N LEU A 849 -30.76 21.38 -29.96
CA LEU A 849 -31.08 22.07 -31.21
C LEU A 849 -30.83 21.19 -32.45
N LEU A 850 -29.71 20.46 -32.47
CA LEU A 850 -29.38 19.51 -33.54
C LEU A 850 -30.39 18.36 -33.69
N ARG A 851 -31.21 18.09 -32.66
CA ARG A 851 -32.27 17.07 -32.71
C ARG A 851 -33.62 17.64 -33.16
N GLN A 852 -33.78 18.97 -33.17
CA GLN A 852 -35.00 19.64 -33.64
C GLN A 852 -34.93 20.00 -35.14
N GLY A 853 -33.72 20.08 -35.70
CA GLY A 853 -33.43 20.51 -37.06
C GLY A 853 -33.40 19.39 -38.09
#